data_AF-A0A1I1HV65-F1
#
_entry.id   AF-A0A1I1HV65-F1
#
_cell.length_a   1.000
_cell.length_b   1.000
_cell.length_c   1.000
_cell.angle_alpha   90.00
_cell.angle_beta   90.00
_cell.angle_gamma   90.00
#
_symmetry.space_group_name_H-M   'P 1'
#
loop_
_entity.id
_entity.type
_entity.pdbx_description
1 polymer ?
#
loop_
_entity_poly.entity_id
_entity_poly.type
_entity_poly.pdbx_seq_one_letter_code
_entity_poly.pdbx_strand_id
1 'polypeptide(L)'
;MKPRDTYLGWAAVVIACLLCRCAGSGEVVLLEDDFSLLKSGYISSDKGAHTEYHFDPSAYPVGNWNIAAFYHDEQSYTAWKVLTDGGKKVIAQRNRFQKSAFTHPMLVAGDSLWRDYQVALLVRPLDSLQTGLAFRYVNSNCYYFFGVERGQAVLKRNRYHRAFREADEQTLLAKPFHYSDTAYLKLEVMAQGNQIGLKINGTPIGEVQDSAFVGGKVGLLADGPAFFRNIRVTSSRKEAERVRDRAQALIREQRELAARNPKMEVVKKINTFGFGTGRNLRFGDLDGDGVIDILICQPLHHGPKDRNSEVGVLTAVDLEGNVLWQKGEPDPWKYHLTNDVGVQIHDLDGDGKNEVVYCKDGHIYVVEGKTGKLLRSRALPQVPGGPGKPPKRLLGDAVFFADFSGKGRNSDVVVKDRYNHFWVMDEHLNILWSASCKTGHYPYARDIDGDGRDELAIGYSMYTHDGRLLWSLDEELGDHSDGVALVDYSGNGQWMMMNAASDEGMLFIGTDGKIKHHHYLGHVQNPSVANYRDDMPGLETVSINFWGNQGIIHFFDASGELYHSMEPAHHGSMCLPLNWTGTGEEYFILSANPEIGGVFNGYGQKVMDFPDDGHPDMCYAVLDILGDVRDEIVVWDQYEIWIYTQDRHFGAEKRLYKPERNGLYNYSNYQATVSLPGWTIGDNNTEKTTDLY
;
A
#
# COMPACT_ATOMS: atom_id res chain seq x y z
N MET A 1 9.55 -17.42 -19.96
CA MET A 1 10.14 -18.72 -19.51
C MET A 1 10.62 -18.56 -18.07
N LYS A 2 9.77 -18.88 -17.08
CA LYS A 2 10.16 -18.85 -15.65
C LYS A 2 11.00 -20.09 -15.32
N PRO A 3 12.14 -19.98 -14.60
CA PRO A 3 12.83 -21.15 -14.07
C PRO A 3 11.91 -21.82 -13.04
N ARG A 4 11.42 -23.01 -13.37
CA ARG A 4 10.74 -23.91 -12.43
C ARG A 4 11.80 -24.53 -11.51
N ASP A 5 12.22 -23.79 -10.50
CA ASP A 5 12.94 -24.35 -9.35
C ASP A 5 12.12 -24.07 -8.08
N THR A 6 11.33 -25.07 -7.71
CA THR A 6 10.80 -25.36 -6.37
C THR A 6 10.55 -24.17 -5.43
N TYR A 7 9.42 -23.49 -5.63
CA TYR A 7 8.70 -22.82 -4.55
C TYR A 7 7.46 -23.65 -4.26
N LEU A 8 7.48 -24.40 -3.16
CA LEU A 8 6.29 -25.04 -2.61
C LEU A 8 5.45 -23.93 -1.99
N GLY A 9 4.22 -23.77 -2.48
CA GLY A 9 3.35 -22.64 -2.17
C GLY A 9 3.14 -22.36 -0.69
N TRP A 10 3.35 -21.11 -0.31
CA TRP A 10 3.17 -20.58 1.04
C TRP A 10 1.73 -20.12 1.30
N ALA A 11 0.77 -21.03 1.19
CA ALA A 11 -0.61 -20.81 1.67
C ALA A 11 -0.90 -21.52 3.02
N ALA A 12 0.13 -22.05 3.66
CA ALA A 12 0.11 -22.39 5.06
C ALA A 12 1.54 -22.21 5.56
N VAL A 13 1.72 -21.51 6.68
CA VAL A 13 2.83 -21.85 7.56
C VAL A 13 2.64 -23.33 7.88
N VAL A 14 3.32 -24.20 7.13
CA VAL A 14 3.41 -25.61 7.48
C VAL A 14 4.09 -25.60 8.83
N ILE A 15 3.29 -25.85 9.86
CA ILE A 15 3.75 -26.26 11.18
C ILE A 15 4.54 -27.55 10.94
N ALA A 16 5.81 -27.43 10.59
CA ALA A 16 6.79 -28.46 10.85
C ALA A 16 7.13 -28.36 12.35
N CYS A 17 6.14 -28.69 13.20
CA CYS A 17 6.46 -29.25 14.50
C CYS A 17 7.15 -30.58 14.21
N LEU A 18 8.46 -30.55 13.93
CA LEU A 18 9.30 -31.72 14.10
C LEU A 18 9.21 -32.07 15.58
N LEU A 19 8.29 -32.97 15.91
CA LEU A 19 8.24 -33.68 17.17
C LEU A 19 9.46 -34.60 17.23
N CYS A 20 10.66 -34.03 17.38
CA CYS A 20 11.76 -34.75 17.96
C CYS A 20 11.32 -35.12 19.37
N ARG A 21 11.00 -36.40 19.57
CA ARG A 21 10.80 -37.01 20.89
C ARG A 21 12.14 -36.97 21.65
N CYS A 22 12.52 -35.80 22.15
CA CYS A 22 13.47 -35.73 23.24
C CYS A 22 12.68 -35.93 24.53
N ALA A 23 12.67 -37.17 25.02
CA ALA A 23 12.28 -37.45 26.39
C ALA A 23 13.21 -36.64 27.31
N GLY A 24 12.70 -35.61 27.99
CA GLY A 24 13.47 -34.94 29.05
C GLY A 24 13.09 -33.52 29.44
N SER A 25 12.59 -32.67 28.53
CA SER A 25 12.17 -31.30 28.88
C SER A 25 10.79 -31.01 28.30
N GLY A 26 9.87 -30.46 29.08
CA GLY A 26 8.51 -30.11 28.63
C GLY A 26 8.44 -28.97 27.59
N GLU A 27 9.55 -28.67 26.92
CA GLU A 27 9.72 -27.58 25.96
C GLU A 27 9.58 -28.07 24.51
N VAL A 28 8.93 -27.26 23.69
CA VAL A 28 8.73 -27.46 22.25
C VAL A 28 9.43 -26.32 21.52
N VAL A 29 10.18 -26.65 20.47
CA VAL A 29 10.81 -25.64 19.59
C VAL A 29 9.74 -25.08 18.65
N LEU A 30 9.56 -23.76 18.67
CA LEU A 30 8.68 -23.03 17.75
C LEU A 30 9.44 -22.57 16.50
N LEU A 31 10.69 -22.15 16.66
CA LEU A 31 11.59 -21.74 15.58
C LEU A 31 13.03 -22.03 16.00
N GLU A 32 13.84 -22.58 15.09
CA GLU A 32 15.28 -22.70 15.26
C GLU A 32 15.95 -22.47 13.91
N ASP A 33 16.81 -21.47 13.82
CA ASP A 33 17.45 -21.07 12.57
C ASP A 33 18.89 -20.63 12.84
N ASP A 34 19.86 -21.35 12.28
CA ASP A 34 21.29 -21.04 12.33
C ASP A 34 21.81 -20.36 11.06
N PHE A 35 20.89 -20.00 10.15
CA PHE A 35 21.13 -19.34 8.87
C PHE A 35 21.91 -20.17 7.85
N SER A 36 22.21 -21.44 8.14
CA SER A 36 23.01 -22.31 7.26
C SER A 36 22.35 -22.57 5.90
N LEU A 37 21.02 -22.55 5.86
CA LEU A 37 20.22 -22.73 4.64
C LEU A 37 20.17 -21.47 3.76
N LEU A 38 20.59 -20.31 4.27
CA LEU A 38 20.55 -19.06 3.50
C LEU A 38 21.76 -18.93 2.56
N LYS A 39 21.49 -18.54 1.31
CA LYS A 39 22.55 -18.21 0.34
C LYS A 39 23.30 -16.95 0.78
N SER A 40 24.62 -16.93 0.59
CA SER A 40 25.41 -15.71 0.87
C SER A 40 25.04 -14.62 -0.13
N GLY A 41 24.88 -13.40 0.33
CA GLY A 41 24.38 -12.31 -0.50
C GLY A 41 23.50 -11.35 0.28
N TYR A 42 23.03 -10.29 -0.38
CA TYR A 42 22.10 -9.38 0.25
C TYR A 42 20.74 -10.04 0.46
N ILE A 43 20.12 -9.71 1.60
CA ILE A 43 18.69 -9.93 1.83
C ILE A 43 17.95 -8.65 1.39
N SER A 44 18.50 -7.48 1.75
CA SER A 44 18.02 -6.19 1.25
C SER A 44 18.22 -6.04 -0.25
N SER A 45 17.36 -5.27 -0.89
CA SER A 45 17.48 -4.89 -2.30
C SER A 45 16.97 -3.46 -2.47
N ASP A 46 17.49 -2.75 -3.48
CA ASP A 46 16.94 -1.45 -3.86
C ASP A 46 15.65 -1.68 -4.66
N LYS A 47 14.53 -1.72 -3.95
CA LYS A 47 13.19 -1.83 -4.53
C LYS A 47 12.57 -0.46 -4.83
N GLY A 48 13.15 0.61 -4.27
CA GLY A 48 12.61 1.96 -4.37
C GLY A 48 11.10 2.04 -4.12
N ALA A 49 10.46 2.98 -4.80
CA ALA A 49 9.00 3.13 -4.83
C ALA A 49 8.32 2.09 -5.75
N HIS A 50 9.04 1.13 -6.35
CA HIS A 50 8.43 0.17 -7.26
C HIS A 50 7.43 -0.73 -6.53
N THR A 51 7.81 -1.23 -5.34
CA THR A 51 6.95 -2.11 -4.52
C THR A 51 5.84 -1.40 -3.76
N GLU A 52 5.64 -0.12 -4.03
CA GLU A 52 4.59 0.70 -3.42
C GLU A 52 3.20 0.24 -3.87
N TYR A 53 3.08 -0.04 -5.16
CA TYR A 53 1.83 -0.49 -5.78
C TYR A 53 2.05 -1.52 -6.90
N HIS A 54 3.28 -2.00 -7.07
CA HIS A 54 3.59 -3.20 -7.84
C HIS A 54 3.96 -4.34 -6.87
N PHE A 55 3.47 -5.53 -7.15
CA PHE A 55 4.05 -6.72 -6.55
C PHE A 55 5.37 -7.06 -7.27
N ASP A 56 6.42 -7.27 -6.48
CA ASP A 56 7.72 -7.74 -6.95
C ASP A 56 8.05 -9.04 -6.21
N PRO A 57 8.44 -10.14 -6.89
CA PRO A 57 8.80 -11.40 -6.25
C PRO A 57 9.93 -11.30 -5.20
N SER A 58 10.74 -10.25 -5.22
CA SER A 58 11.70 -9.98 -4.14
C SER A 58 11.04 -9.64 -2.81
N ALA A 59 9.73 -9.33 -2.77
CA ALA A 59 8.93 -9.15 -1.56
C ALA A 59 8.70 -10.45 -0.79
N TYR A 60 8.95 -11.62 -1.40
CA TYR A 60 8.89 -12.88 -0.69
C TYR A 60 9.94 -12.95 0.43
N PRO A 61 9.61 -13.64 1.55
CA PRO A 61 10.57 -13.92 2.61
C PRO A 61 11.83 -14.64 2.08
N VAL A 62 12.99 -14.30 2.64
CA VAL A 62 14.23 -15.02 2.38
C VAL A 62 14.42 -16.07 3.48
N GLY A 63 14.05 -17.31 3.18
CA GLY A 63 13.93 -18.35 4.21
C GLY A 63 12.80 -17.99 5.18
N ASN A 64 13.10 -17.89 6.47
CA ASN A 64 12.11 -17.51 7.49
C ASN A 64 11.94 -15.99 7.66
N TRP A 65 12.73 -15.18 6.95
CA TRP A 65 12.97 -13.78 7.32
C TRP A 65 12.38 -12.81 6.31
N ASN A 66 11.64 -11.82 6.82
CA ASN A 66 11.13 -10.69 6.06
C ASN A 66 11.78 -9.39 6.50
N ILE A 67 11.96 -8.46 5.57
CA ILE A 67 12.35 -7.08 5.89
C ILE A 67 11.09 -6.36 6.36
N ALA A 68 11.05 -6.00 7.63
CA ALA A 68 9.91 -5.31 8.24
C ALA A 68 9.99 -3.79 8.14
N ALA A 69 11.19 -3.27 7.91
CA ALA A 69 11.45 -1.85 7.87
C ALA A 69 12.38 -1.50 6.70
N PHE A 70 11.92 -0.59 5.85
CA PHE A 70 12.55 -0.23 4.58
C PHE A 70 12.26 1.23 4.25
N TYR A 71 13.28 2.07 4.13
CA TYR A 71 13.13 3.49 3.79
C TYR A 71 13.80 3.81 2.44
N HIS A 72 13.61 5.02 1.92
CA HIS A 72 13.97 5.35 0.54
C HIS A 72 15.48 5.63 0.28
N ASP A 73 16.34 5.21 1.19
CA ASP A 73 17.75 5.55 1.23
C ASP A 73 18.66 4.32 1.09
N GLU A 74 19.90 4.55 0.64
CA GLU A 74 20.89 3.48 0.39
C GLU A 74 21.19 2.63 1.64
N GLN A 75 21.09 3.21 2.84
CA GLN A 75 21.35 2.47 4.08
C GLN A 75 20.29 1.38 4.27
N SER A 76 19.03 1.67 3.94
CA SER A 76 17.92 0.70 3.96
C SER A 76 18.13 -0.44 2.97
N TYR A 77 18.48 -0.12 1.72
CA TYR A 77 18.61 -1.10 0.63
C TYR A 77 19.84 -2.00 0.74
N THR A 78 20.81 -1.63 1.58
CA THR A 78 22.05 -2.38 1.80
C THR A 78 22.21 -2.87 3.25
N ALA A 79 21.17 -2.72 4.08
CA ALA A 79 21.21 -3.00 5.51
C ALA A 79 21.58 -4.46 5.82
N TRP A 80 20.89 -5.42 5.18
CA TRP A 80 20.93 -6.82 5.58
C TRP A 80 21.62 -7.72 4.56
N LYS A 81 22.58 -8.52 5.04
CA LYS A 81 23.38 -9.43 4.21
C LYS A 81 23.70 -10.74 4.92
N VAL A 82 23.59 -11.86 4.22
CA VAL A 82 24.09 -13.15 4.68
C VAL A 82 25.59 -13.25 4.39
N LEU A 83 26.38 -13.49 5.44
CA LEU A 83 27.84 -13.61 5.41
C LEU A 83 28.30 -14.89 6.12
N THR A 84 29.62 -15.11 6.13
CA THR A 84 30.26 -16.15 6.91
C THR A 84 31.20 -15.50 7.93
N ASP A 85 31.06 -15.84 9.22
CA ASP A 85 31.93 -15.42 10.32
C ASP A 85 32.41 -16.66 11.08
N GLY A 86 33.73 -16.88 11.13
CA GLY A 86 34.31 -18.06 11.78
C GLY A 86 33.82 -19.40 11.20
N GLY A 87 33.56 -19.46 9.89
CA GLY A 87 33.06 -20.66 9.20
C GLY A 87 31.56 -20.93 9.37
N LYS A 88 30.81 -20.07 10.09
CA LYS A 88 29.36 -20.20 10.28
C LYS A 88 28.62 -19.08 9.54
N LYS A 89 27.40 -19.37 9.07
CA LYS A 89 26.52 -18.36 8.49
C LYS A 89 26.05 -17.38 9.55
N VAL A 90 25.98 -16.11 9.15
CA VAL A 90 25.45 -15.01 9.95
C VAL A 90 24.60 -14.11 9.08
N ILE A 91 23.56 -13.53 9.68
CA ILE A 91 22.89 -12.36 9.12
C ILE A 91 23.60 -11.14 9.67
N ALA A 92 24.12 -10.29 8.79
CA ALA A 92 24.83 -9.08 9.14
C ALA A 92 23.98 -7.85 8.82
N GLN A 93 23.85 -6.96 9.81
CA GLN A 93 23.52 -5.56 9.58
C GLN A 93 24.84 -4.84 9.28
N ARG A 94 24.90 -4.01 8.21
CA ARG A 94 26.15 -3.40 7.71
C ARG A 94 26.26 -1.88 7.88
N ASN A 95 25.18 -1.20 8.24
CA ASN A 95 25.04 0.25 8.11
C ASN A 95 24.77 0.93 9.45
N ARG A 96 25.11 2.22 9.56
CA ARG A 96 24.81 3.03 10.74
C ARG A 96 23.56 3.88 10.48
N PHE A 97 22.45 3.52 11.12
CA PHE A 97 21.17 4.24 11.11
C PHE A 97 21.11 5.21 12.29
N GLN A 98 21.89 6.29 12.21
CA GLN A 98 21.90 7.33 13.25
C GLN A 98 20.89 8.46 12.98
N LYS A 99 20.30 8.51 11.78
CA LYS A 99 19.50 9.65 11.31
C LYS A 99 17.98 9.40 11.31
N SER A 100 17.51 8.16 11.38
CA SER A 100 16.08 7.82 11.43
C SER A 100 15.65 7.59 12.88
N ALA A 101 15.28 8.66 13.60
CA ALA A 101 14.77 8.57 14.97
C ALA A 101 13.39 7.88 15.09
N PHE A 102 12.87 7.30 14.00
CA PHE A 102 11.50 6.86 13.85
C PHE A 102 11.32 5.53 13.12
N THR A 103 12.40 4.93 12.61
CA THR A 103 12.37 3.58 12.05
C THR A 103 13.71 2.89 12.30
N HIS A 104 13.64 1.58 12.52
CA HIS A 104 14.77 0.72 12.84
C HIS A 104 14.87 -0.40 11.82
N PRO A 105 16.06 -0.66 11.24
CA PRO A 105 16.26 -1.80 10.35
C PRO A 105 15.91 -3.09 11.09
N MET A 106 15.00 -3.88 10.51
CA MET A 106 14.51 -5.08 11.15
C MET A 106 14.27 -6.22 10.17
N LEU A 107 14.67 -7.42 10.57
CA LEU A 107 14.23 -8.68 9.96
C LEU A 107 13.34 -9.43 10.93
N VAL A 108 12.18 -9.91 10.48
CA VAL A 108 11.20 -10.59 11.35
C VAL A 108 10.89 -12.00 10.88
N ALA A 109 10.59 -12.88 11.83
CA ALA A 109 10.27 -14.27 11.62
C ALA A 109 9.29 -14.79 12.69
N GLY A 110 8.59 -15.87 12.36
CA GLY A 110 7.65 -16.54 13.27
C GLY A 110 6.19 -16.16 13.06
N ASP A 111 5.36 -16.49 14.04
CA ASP A 111 3.91 -16.44 13.94
C ASP A 111 3.32 -15.44 14.94
N SER A 112 2.31 -14.67 14.51
CA SER A 112 1.62 -13.68 15.35
C SER A 112 0.83 -14.31 16.50
N LEU A 113 0.55 -15.61 16.43
CA LEU A 113 -0.17 -16.36 17.46
C LEU A 113 0.65 -16.67 18.70
N TRP A 114 1.99 -16.56 18.66
CA TRP A 114 2.84 -16.88 19.82
C TRP A 114 2.59 -15.92 20.98
N ARG A 115 2.45 -16.41 22.22
CA ARG A 115 2.25 -15.55 23.42
C ARG A 115 3.33 -15.77 24.46
N ASP A 116 3.40 -17.01 24.95
CA ASP A 116 4.32 -17.41 26.00
C ASP A 116 5.49 -18.20 25.39
N TYR A 117 6.68 -17.61 25.36
CA TYR A 117 7.85 -18.24 24.76
C TYR A 117 9.16 -17.74 25.35
N GLN A 118 10.21 -18.52 25.13
CA GLN A 118 11.58 -18.17 25.41
C GLN A 118 12.33 -17.99 24.09
N VAL A 119 13.15 -16.96 23.99
CA VAL A 119 14.03 -16.72 22.84
C VAL A 119 15.47 -16.71 23.33
N ALA A 120 16.34 -17.42 22.62
CA ALA A 120 17.78 -17.29 22.73
C ALA A 120 18.36 -16.87 21.38
N LEU A 121 19.11 -15.77 21.36
CA LEU A 121 19.73 -15.20 20.17
C LEU A 121 21.23 -14.96 20.45
N LEU A 122 22.12 -15.38 19.54
CA LEU A 122 23.50 -14.88 19.59
C LEU A 122 23.64 -13.67 18.68
N VAL A 123 24.21 -12.60 19.21
CA VAL A 123 24.50 -11.37 18.48
C VAL A 123 25.87 -10.85 18.85
N ARG A 124 26.66 -10.41 17.87
CA ARG A 124 27.90 -9.66 18.07
C ARG A 124 27.69 -8.24 17.56
N PRO A 125 27.39 -7.27 18.44
CA PRO A 125 27.39 -5.85 18.09
C PRO A 125 28.81 -5.45 17.66
N LEU A 126 28.95 -4.70 16.58
CA LEU A 126 30.24 -4.15 16.12
C LEU A 126 30.34 -2.64 16.35
N ASP A 127 29.35 -2.08 17.07
CA ASP A 127 29.24 -0.67 17.40
C ASP A 127 28.47 -0.49 18.72
N SER A 128 28.34 0.75 19.16
CA SER A 128 27.61 1.15 20.36
C SER A 128 26.13 1.46 20.14
N LEU A 129 25.63 1.37 18.91
CA LEU A 129 24.21 1.63 18.60
C LEU A 129 23.32 0.46 19.04
N GLN A 130 22.02 0.74 19.17
CA GLN A 130 20.99 -0.23 19.54
C GLN A 130 21.09 -1.49 18.67
N THR A 131 21.32 -2.64 19.31
CA THR A 131 21.51 -3.94 18.65
C THR A 131 20.96 -5.07 19.52
N GLY A 132 20.06 -5.89 18.97
CA GLY A 132 19.46 -6.97 19.74
C GLY A 132 18.24 -7.64 19.10
N LEU A 133 17.34 -8.09 19.98
CA LEU A 133 16.17 -8.88 19.67
C LEU A 133 14.91 -8.01 19.77
N ALA A 134 14.12 -7.96 18.69
CA ALA A 134 12.71 -7.60 18.77
C ALA A 134 11.89 -8.84 19.17
N PHE A 135 10.93 -8.70 20.08
CA PHE A 135 10.06 -9.80 20.52
C PHE A 135 8.68 -9.27 20.90
N ARG A 136 7.70 -10.19 20.91
CA ARG A 136 6.26 -9.89 20.88
C ARG A 136 5.94 -8.82 19.85
N TYR A 137 6.54 -9.01 18.68
CA TYR A 137 6.37 -8.15 17.53
C TYR A 137 4.95 -8.33 16.99
N VAL A 138 4.16 -7.27 17.04
CA VAL A 138 2.80 -7.21 16.49
C VAL A 138 2.86 -6.69 15.05
N ASN A 139 3.60 -5.59 14.85
CA ASN A 139 3.95 -5.01 13.56
C ASN A 139 5.21 -4.15 13.73
N SER A 140 5.73 -3.55 12.65
CA SER A 140 6.99 -2.80 12.66
C SER A 140 6.94 -1.49 13.46
N ASN A 141 5.78 -1.11 14.00
CA ASN A 141 5.58 0.00 14.93
C ASN A 141 5.27 -0.45 16.37
N CYS A 142 5.03 -1.75 16.63
CA CYS A 142 4.55 -2.26 17.91
C CYS A 142 5.31 -3.53 18.33
N TYR A 143 6.31 -3.37 19.19
CA TYR A 143 7.15 -4.47 19.67
C TYR A 143 7.90 -4.10 20.97
N TYR A 144 8.47 -5.11 21.64
CA TYR A 144 9.55 -4.88 22.61
C TYR A 144 10.91 -5.13 21.98
N PHE A 145 11.92 -4.39 22.43
CA PHE A 145 13.31 -4.59 22.08
C PHE A 145 14.12 -4.95 23.33
N PHE A 146 14.92 -6.00 23.26
CA PHE A 146 15.95 -6.31 24.26
C PHE A 146 17.32 -6.47 23.60
N GLY A 147 18.32 -5.77 24.14
CA GLY A 147 19.66 -5.83 23.60
C GLY A 147 20.63 -4.92 24.31
N VAL A 148 21.60 -4.41 23.57
CA VAL A 148 22.58 -3.45 24.08
C VAL A 148 22.54 -2.14 23.31
N GLU A 149 22.78 -1.05 24.02
CA GLU A 149 22.90 0.30 23.48
C GLU A 149 23.85 1.10 24.38
N ARG A 150 24.87 1.75 23.79
CA ARG A 150 25.77 2.71 24.43
C ARG A 150 26.32 2.25 25.79
N GLY A 151 26.74 0.98 25.87
CA GLY A 151 27.30 0.40 27.10
C GLY A 151 26.27 0.01 28.17
N GLN A 152 25.00 -0.13 27.78
CA GLN A 152 23.92 -0.58 28.64
C GLN A 152 23.21 -1.78 28.02
N ALA A 153 22.70 -2.68 28.87
CA ALA A 153 21.66 -3.62 28.50
C ALA A 153 20.31 -2.92 28.69
N VAL A 154 19.48 -2.92 27.66
CA VAL A 154 18.23 -2.16 27.63
C VAL A 154 17.04 -3.03 27.22
N LEU A 155 15.91 -2.82 27.89
CA LEU A 155 14.59 -3.25 27.45
C LEU A 155 13.79 -2.00 27.08
N LYS A 156 13.26 -1.96 25.87
CA LYS A 156 12.42 -0.87 25.38
C LYS A 156 11.10 -1.39 24.83
N ARG A 157 10.08 -0.54 24.83
CA ARG A 157 8.79 -0.75 24.17
C ARG A 157 8.62 0.33 23.11
N ASN A 158 8.35 -0.07 21.88
CA ASN A 158 7.97 0.84 20.80
C ASN A 158 6.46 0.72 20.53
N ARG A 159 5.75 1.85 20.43
CA ARG A 159 4.30 1.83 20.14
C ARG A 159 3.89 3.03 19.29
N TYR A 160 3.89 2.86 17.97
CA TYR A 160 3.61 3.92 16.99
C TYR A 160 4.60 5.09 17.11
N HIS A 161 4.22 6.23 16.55
CA HIS A 161 4.98 7.47 16.58
C HIS A 161 4.25 8.45 17.51
N ARG A 162 4.98 9.39 18.11
CA ARG A 162 4.40 10.42 19.00
C ARG A 162 4.35 11.80 18.36
N ALA A 163 5.11 12.00 17.28
CA ALA A 163 5.15 13.22 16.49
C ALA A 163 5.75 12.90 15.10
N PHE A 164 5.79 13.90 14.22
CA PHE A 164 6.43 13.80 12.91
C PHE A 164 7.87 13.26 13.02
N ARG A 165 8.12 12.09 12.42
CA ARG A 165 9.43 11.43 12.42
C ARG A 165 10.00 11.21 13.82
N GLU A 166 9.14 10.85 14.77
CA GLU A 166 9.53 10.53 16.16
C GLU A 166 8.80 9.29 16.68
N ALA A 167 9.52 8.18 16.85
CA ALA A 167 8.98 6.95 17.43
C ALA A 167 8.58 7.14 18.92
N ASP A 168 7.47 6.53 19.34
CA ASP A 168 7.12 6.42 20.76
C ASP A 168 7.84 5.23 21.40
N GLU A 169 9.15 5.40 21.58
CA GLU A 169 10.02 4.44 22.23
C GLU A 169 10.19 4.77 23.72
N GLN A 170 9.80 3.83 24.59
CA GLN A 170 9.92 3.92 26.04
C GLN A 170 10.91 2.89 26.59
N THR A 171 11.95 3.33 27.29
CA THR A 171 12.85 2.45 28.05
C THR A 171 12.19 1.96 29.33
N LEU A 172 12.04 0.63 29.46
CA LEU A 172 11.46 -0.03 30.63
C LEU A 172 12.52 -0.52 31.62
N LEU A 173 13.73 -0.84 31.13
CA LEU A 173 14.88 -1.24 31.94
C LEU A 173 16.16 -0.78 31.24
N ALA A 174 17.10 -0.23 32.00
CA ALA A 174 18.46 0.02 31.54
C ALA A 174 19.45 -0.30 32.67
N LYS A 175 20.49 -1.09 32.37
CA LYS A 175 21.59 -1.40 33.30
C LYS A 175 22.93 -1.28 32.62
N PRO A 176 23.97 -0.74 33.28
CA PRO A 176 25.33 -0.78 32.74
C PRO A 176 25.73 -2.21 32.38
N PHE A 177 26.24 -2.39 31.15
CA PHE A 177 26.68 -3.69 30.66
C PHE A 177 27.86 -3.51 29.71
N HIS A 178 28.99 -4.12 30.05
CA HIS A 178 30.19 -4.06 29.22
C HIS A 178 30.19 -5.19 28.19
N TYR A 179 30.40 -4.83 26.93
CA TYR A 179 30.54 -5.76 25.81
C TYR A 179 31.67 -5.31 24.88
N SER A 180 32.24 -6.26 24.14
CA SER A 180 33.25 -6.00 23.11
C SER A 180 32.69 -6.32 21.72
N ASP A 181 33.27 -5.69 20.70
CA ASP A 181 32.99 -5.93 19.28
C ASP A 181 33.50 -7.29 18.76
N THR A 182 34.26 -8.00 19.59
CA THR A 182 34.86 -9.30 19.27
C THR A 182 34.05 -10.49 19.76
N ALA A 183 33.15 -10.30 20.72
CA ALA A 183 32.44 -11.40 21.40
C ALA A 183 30.95 -11.45 21.03
N TYR A 184 30.42 -12.67 20.86
CA TYR A 184 28.98 -12.87 20.77
C TYR A 184 28.36 -12.80 22.16
N LEU A 185 27.27 -12.05 22.27
CA LEU A 185 26.35 -12.01 23.39
C LEU A 185 25.23 -13.01 23.12
N LYS A 186 24.91 -13.84 24.12
CA LYS A 186 23.69 -14.64 24.13
C LYS A 186 22.59 -13.86 24.83
N LEU A 187 21.70 -13.25 24.07
CA LEU A 187 20.50 -12.60 24.59
C LEU A 187 19.43 -13.66 24.84
N GLU A 188 18.84 -13.66 26.03
CA GLU A 188 17.78 -14.58 26.40
C GLU A 188 16.60 -13.81 26.98
N VAL A 189 15.42 -14.02 26.40
CA VAL A 189 14.15 -13.42 26.84
C VAL A 189 13.18 -14.54 27.19
N MET A 190 12.54 -14.45 28.36
CA MET A 190 11.42 -15.27 28.76
C MET A 190 10.18 -14.39 28.87
N ALA A 191 9.22 -14.57 27.96
CA ALA A 191 7.97 -13.82 27.96
C ALA A 191 6.83 -14.76 28.37
N GLN A 192 6.19 -14.49 29.51
CA GLN A 192 5.09 -15.30 30.06
C GLN A 192 4.00 -14.40 30.63
N GLY A 193 2.80 -14.42 30.05
CA GLY A 193 1.74 -13.49 30.44
C GLY A 193 2.20 -12.03 30.28
N ASN A 194 2.22 -11.26 31.36
CA ASN A 194 2.77 -9.89 31.37
C ASN A 194 4.20 -9.81 31.91
N GLN A 195 4.84 -10.93 32.25
CA GLN A 195 6.20 -10.97 32.81
C GLN A 195 7.24 -11.17 31.69
N ILE A 196 8.31 -10.39 31.77
CA ILE A 196 9.44 -10.39 30.84
C ILE A 196 10.73 -10.57 31.65
N GLY A 197 11.35 -11.75 31.56
CA GLY A 197 12.64 -12.05 32.17
C GLY A 197 13.79 -11.97 31.17
N LEU A 198 14.91 -11.36 31.57
CA LEU A 198 16.00 -10.99 30.68
C LEU A 198 17.35 -11.50 31.19
N LYS A 199 18.14 -12.13 30.31
CA LYS A 199 19.53 -12.53 30.59
C LYS A 199 20.45 -12.21 29.42
N ILE A 200 21.71 -11.93 29.75
CA ILE A 200 22.80 -11.88 28.77
C ILE A 200 23.91 -12.81 29.23
N ASN A 201 24.33 -13.74 28.37
CA ASN A 201 25.36 -14.75 28.67
C ASN A 201 25.04 -15.55 29.96
N GLY A 202 23.76 -15.88 30.15
CA GLY A 202 23.26 -16.56 31.36
C GLY A 202 23.18 -15.68 32.62
N THR A 203 23.68 -14.45 32.60
CA THR A 203 23.59 -13.50 33.72
C THR A 203 22.25 -12.78 33.71
N PRO A 204 21.45 -12.83 34.79
CA PRO A 204 20.20 -12.08 34.88
C PRO A 204 20.41 -10.57 34.79
N ILE A 205 19.74 -9.92 33.85
CA ILE A 205 19.71 -8.47 33.73
C ILE A 205 18.54 -7.91 34.53
N GLY A 206 17.35 -8.51 34.45
CA GLY A 206 16.19 -8.09 35.22
C GLY A 206 14.90 -8.77 34.80
N GLU A 207 13.85 -8.43 35.51
CA GLU A 207 12.47 -8.84 35.23
C GLU A 207 11.59 -7.59 35.22
N VAL A 208 10.68 -7.51 34.25
CA VAL A 208 9.75 -6.39 34.05
C VAL A 208 8.34 -6.94 33.87
N GLN A 209 7.34 -6.21 34.36
CA GLN A 209 5.94 -6.47 34.05
C GLN A 209 5.40 -5.39 33.12
N ASP A 210 4.96 -5.77 31.93
CA ASP A 210 4.30 -4.88 30.98
C ASP A 210 3.31 -5.69 30.15
N SER A 211 2.15 -5.11 29.87
CA SER A 211 1.03 -5.78 29.18
C SER A 211 0.67 -5.12 27.86
N ALA A 212 1.50 -4.22 27.33
CA ALA A 212 1.24 -3.55 26.06
C ALA A 212 1.19 -4.56 24.91
N PHE A 213 2.09 -5.53 24.90
CA PHE A 213 2.08 -6.65 23.94
C PHE A 213 2.13 -7.98 24.68
N VAL A 214 1.16 -8.85 24.38
CA VAL A 214 1.00 -10.16 25.04
C VAL A 214 1.46 -11.33 24.17
N GLY A 215 1.82 -11.05 22.92
CA GLY A 215 2.24 -12.04 21.95
C GLY A 215 2.73 -11.41 20.65
N GLY A 216 3.28 -12.22 19.76
CA GLY A 216 3.79 -11.79 18.47
C GLY A 216 5.09 -12.49 18.08
N LYS A 217 5.56 -12.13 16.88
CA LYS A 217 6.76 -12.64 16.22
C LYS A 217 8.04 -12.25 16.97
N VAL A 218 9.18 -12.69 16.44
CA VAL A 218 10.53 -12.26 16.85
C VAL A 218 11.25 -11.58 15.69
N GLY A 219 12.26 -10.76 15.99
CA GLY A 219 13.04 -10.09 14.96
C GLY A 219 14.47 -9.76 15.36
N LEU A 220 15.32 -9.58 14.35
CA LEU A 220 16.68 -9.06 14.48
C LEU A 220 16.61 -7.56 14.23
N LEU A 221 17.10 -6.76 15.17
CA LEU A 221 17.08 -5.30 15.08
C LEU A 221 18.47 -4.76 15.37
N ALA A 222 19.01 -3.95 14.46
CA ALA A 222 20.25 -3.22 14.71
C ALA A 222 20.31 -1.89 13.96
N ASP A 223 20.58 -0.83 14.70
CA ASP A 223 20.84 0.52 14.18
C ASP A 223 22.31 0.70 13.77
N GLY A 224 23.18 -0.24 14.12
CA GLY A 224 24.58 -0.25 13.72
C GLY A 224 25.04 -1.61 13.22
N PRO A 225 26.27 -1.70 12.69
CA PRO A 225 26.80 -2.97 12.20
C PRO A 225 26.80 -4.04 13.29
N ALA A 226 26.26 -5.21 12.97
CA ALA A 226 26.09 -6.32 13.92
C ALA A 226 25.99 -7.66 13.19
N PHE A 227 26.51 -8.73 13.80
CA PHE A 227 26.35 -10.09 13.29
C PHE A 227 25.41 -10.90 14.19
N PHE A 228 24.33 -11.38 13.60
CA PHE A 228 23.38 -12.29 14.24
C PHE A 228 23.71 -13.73 13.86
N ARG A 229 23.68 -14.62 14.83
CA ARG A 229 23.99 -16.04 14.65
C ARG A 229 23.08 -16.89 15.52
N ASN A 230 22.33 -17.81 14.93
CA ASN A 230 21.48 -18.74 15.66
C ASN A 230 20.41 -18.05 16.51
N ILE A 231 19.16 -18.29 16.15
CA ILE A 231 18.01 -17.98 17.00
C ILE A 231 17.28 -19.27 17.32
N ARG A 232 16.83 -19.37 18.58
CA ARG A 232 15.99 -20.47 19.04
C ARG A 232 14.85 -19.92 19.86
N VAL A 233 13.63 -20.23 19.43
CA VAL A 233 12.38 -19.92 20.13
C VAL A 233 11.77 -21.21 20.63
N THR A 234 11.52 -21.30 21.93
CA THR A 234 10.88 -22.45 22.57
C THR A 234 9.66 -22.03 23.36
N SER A 235 8.74 -22.94 23.57
CA SER A 235 7.55 -22.72 24.40
C SER A 235 7.17 -24.01 25.14
N SER A 236 6.19 -23.91 26.04
CA SER A 236 5.61 -25.09 26.67
C SER A 236 4.81 -25.91 25.65
N ARG A 237 4.67 -27.21 25.90
CA ARG A 237 3.79 -28.07 25.09
C ARG A 237 2.36 -27.54 25.00
N LYS A 238 1.80 -27.08 26.13
CA LYS A 238 0.43 -26.54 26.21
C LYS A 238 0.25 -25.33 25.29
N GLU A 239 1.22 -24.43 25.28
CA GLU A 239 1.17 -23.23 24.44
C GLU A 239 1.38 -23.57 22.96
N ALA A 240 2.27 -24.51 22.63
CA ALA A 240 2.43 -24.99 21.27
C ALA A 240 1.16 -25.69 20.73
N GLU A 241 0.44 -26.44 21.57
CA GLU A 241 -0.87 -27.00 21.26
C GLU A 241 -1.91 -25.90 21.04
N ARG A 242 -1.98 -24.88 21.92
CA ARG A 242 -2.87 -23.72 21.74
C ARG A 242 -2.62 -22.99 20.41
N VAL A 243 -1.35 -22.74 20.07
CA VAL A 243 -0.98 -22.08 18.81
C VAL A 243 -1.46 -22.90 17.62
N ARG A 244 -1.21 -24.22 17.62
CA ARG A 244 -1.67 -25.13 16.57
C ARG A 244 -3.19 -25.15 16.43
N ASP A 245 -3.91 -25.27 17.55
CA ASP A 245 -5.37 -25.33 17.56
C ASP A 245 -5.98 -24.01 17.05
N ARG A 246 -5.41 -22.87 17.44
CA ARG A 246 -5.84 -21.56 16.94
C ARG A 246 -5.51 -21.36 15.47
N ALA A 247 -4.33 -21.77 15.00
CA ALA A 247 -3.97 -21.72 13.58
C ALA A 247 -4.93 -22.55 12.73
N GLN A 248 -5.26 -23.77 13.18
CA GLN A 248 -6.27 -24.61 12.50
C GLN A 248 -7.67 -24.00 12.54
N ALA A 249 -8.05 -23.32 13.63
CA ALA A 249 -9.32 -22.59 13.70
C ALA A 249 -9.35 -21.43 12.70
N LEU A 250 -8.29 -20.62 12.61
CA LEU A 250 -8.18 -19.54 11.63
C LEU A 250 -8.24 -20.05 10.18
N ILE A 251 -7.59 -21.17 9.88
CA ILE A 251 -7.68 -21.80 8.54
C ILE A 251 -9.12 -22.24 8.23
N ARG A 252 -9.86 -22.76 9.23
CA ARG A 252 -11.27 -23.11 9.04
C ARG A 252 -12.14 -21.87 8.85
N GLU A 253 -11.97 -20.85 9.70
CA GLU A 253 -12.65 -19.56 9.60
C GLU A 253 -12.43 -18.92 8.22
N GLN A 254 -11.17 -18.89 7.74
CA GLN A 254 -10.83 -18.39 6.41
C GLN A 254 -11.51 -19.19 5.29
N ARG A 255 -11.52 -20.53 5.37
CA ARG A 255 -12.20 -21.38 4.37
C ARG A 255 -13.71 -21.14 4.37
N GLU A 256 -14.31 -20.95 5.53
CA GLU A 256 -15.73 -20.61 5.65
C GLU A 256 -16.04 -19.24 5.06
N LEU A 257 -15.19 -18.24 5.30
CA LEU A 257 -15.30 -16.91 4.68
C LEU A 257 -15.17 -17.00 3.15
N ALA A 258 -14.15 -17.70 2.65
CA ALA A 258 -13.95 -17.92 1.22
C ALA A 258 -15.12 -18.65 0.56
N ALA A 259 -15.70 -19.65 1.23
CA ALA A 259 -16.85 -20.39 0.71
C ALA A 259 -18.13 -19.54 0.61
N ARG A 260 -18.25 -18.46 1.38
CA ARG A 260 -19.40 -17.53 1.30
C ARG A 260 -19.34 -16.64 0.05
N ASN A 261 -18.16 -16.45 -0.50
CA ASN A 261 -17.94 -15.60 -1.68
C ASN A 261 -18.06 -16.39 -2.99
N PRO A 262 -18.48 -15.75 -4.10
CA PRO A 262 -18.26 -16.27 -5.44
C PRO A 262 -16.78 -16.53 -5.69
N LYS A 263 -16.45 -17.56 -6.47
CA LYS A 263 -15.07 -17.79 -6.90
C LYS A 263 -14.72 -16.86 -8.05
N MET A 264 -13.43 -16.64 -8.24
CA MET A 264 -12.90 -15.90 -9.37
C MET A 264 -12.94 -16.78 -10.63
N GLU A 265 -13.54 -16.26 -11.70
CA GLU A 265 -13.58 -16.87 -13.03
C GLU A 265 -12.95 -15.90 -14.04
N VAL A 266 -12.01 -16.40 -14.84
CA VAL A 266 -11.36 -15.56 -15.87
C VAL A 266 -12.32 -15.39 -17.05
N VAL A 267 -12.69 -14.14 -17.34
CA VAL A 267 -13.54 -13.79 -18.48
C VAL A 267 -12.72 -13.32 -19.70
N LYS A 268 -11.59 -12.63 -19.48
CA LYS A 268 -10.72 -12.14 -20.57
C LYS A 268 -9.25 -12.38 -20.26
N LYS A 269 -8.48 -12.64 -21.32
CA LYS A 269 -7.00 -12.67 -21.33
C LYS A 269 -6.52 -11.91 -22.56
N ILE A 270 -5.84 -10.79 -22.35
CA ILE A 270 -5.40 -9.87 -23.39
C ILE A 270 -3.87 -9.89 -23.41
N ASN A 271 -3.30 -10.16 -24.58
CA ASN A 271 -1.85 -10.12 -24.77
C ASN A 271 -1.41 -8.69 -25.08
N THR A 272 -0.49 -8.16 -24.28
CA THR A 272 0.07 -6.81 -24.43
C THR A 272 1.57 -6.83 -24.70
N PHE A 273 2.14 -7.98 -25.09
CA PHE A 273 3.56 -8.12 -25.36
C PHE A 273 4.02 -7.08 -26.39
N GLY A 274 4.96 -6.23 -25.97
CA GLY A 274 5.57 -5.20 -26.79
C GLY A 274 5.08 -3.78 -26.51
N PHE A 275 3.86 -3.62 -25.98
CA PHE A 275 3.27 -2.31 -25.67
C PHE A 275 2.65 -2.23 -24.26
N GLY A 276 2.71 -3.29 -23.46
CA GLY A 276 2.25 -3.31 -22.08
C GLY A 276 3.01 -2.35 -21.17
N THR A 277 2.45 -2.15 -19.97
CA THR A 277 2.93 -1.17 -18.99
C THR A 277 2.79 -1.72 -17.58
N GLY A 278 3.46 -1.10 -16.61
CA GLY A 278 3.21 -1.33 -15.19
C GLY A 278 1.91 -0.66 -14.77
N ARG A 279 1.86 0.00 -13.62
CA ARG A 279 0.61 0.61 -13.14
C ARG A 279 0.24 1.91 -13.89
N ASN A 280 -0.17 1.82 -15.16
CA ASN A 280 -0.52 2.98 -15.98
C ASN A 280 -1.56 2.66 -17.08
N LEU A 281 -2.57 1.88 -16.71
CA LEU A 281 -3.78 1.68 -17.51
C LEU A 281 -4.81 2.78 -17.20
N ARG A 282 -5.62 3.14 -18.18
CA ARG A 282 -6.89 3.87 -18.00
C ARG A 282 -8.02 3.07 -18.61
N PHE A 283 -9.21 3.21 -18.06
CA PHE A 283 -10.40 2.46 -18.44
C PHE A 283 -11.49 3.43 -18.84
N GLY A 284 -12.19 3.17 -19.94
CA GLY A 284 -13.31 3.97 -20.41
C GLY A 284 -13.69 3.60 -21.83
N ASP A 285 -14.93 3.88 -22.22
CA ASP A 285 -15.46 3.62 -23.57
C ASP A 285 -14.81 4.58 -24.57
N LEU A 286 -13.72 4.16 -25.22
CA LEU A 286 -12.99 5.00 -26.17
C LEU A 286 -13.73 5.10 -27.50
N ASP A 287 -14.46 4.06 -27.86
CA ASP A 287 -14.97 3.84 -29.20
C ASP A 287 -16.46 4.23 -29.39
N GLY A 288 -17.19 4.38 -28.27
CA GLY A 288 -18.57 4.85 -28.16
C GLY A 288 -19.63 3.75 -28.25
N ASP A 289 -19.26 2.47 -28.05
CA ASP A 289 -20.18 1.34 -28.11
C ASP A 289 -20.83 0.98 -26.76
N GLY A 290 -20.45 1.67 -25.69
CA GLY A 290 -20.92 1.45 -24.33
C GLY A 290 -20.18 0.36 -23.56
N VAL A 291 -19.11 -0.22 -24.12
CA VAL A 291 -18.22 -1.18 -23.46
C VAL A 291 -16.93 -0.48 -23.02
N ILE A 292 -16.36 -0.91 -21.90
CA ILE A 292 -15.10 -0.33 -21.41
C ILE A 292 -13.93 -0.80 -22.28
N ASP A 293 -13.16 0.14 -22.82
CA ASP A 293 -11.86 -0.09 -23.44
C ASP A 293 -10.71 0.17 -22.44
N ILE A 294 -9.50 -0.23 -22.85
CA ILE A 294 -8.26 -0.04 -22.09
C ILE A 294 -7.31 0.85 -22.87
N LEU A 295 -6.88 1.95 -22.26
CA LEU A 295 -5.77 2.77 -22.73
C LEU A 295 -4.50 2.41 -21.97
N ILE A 296 -3.51 1.89 -22.69
CA ILE A 296 -2.21 1.50 -22.15
C ILE A 296 -1.23 2.65 -22.38
N CYS A 297 -0.64 3.18 -21.30
CA CYS A 297 0.33 4.28 -21.37
C CYS A 297 1.73 3.84 -20.95
N GLN A 298 2.69 3.88 -21.88
CA GLN A 298 4.11 3.70 -21.58
C GLN A 298 4.76 5.07 -21.28
N PRO A 299 5.39 5.25 -20.11
CA PRO A 299 5.98 6.53 -19.71
C PRO A 299 7.25 6.89 -20.50
N LEU A 300 7.53 8.19 -20.59
CA LEU A 300 8.84 8.73 -20.90
C LEU A 300 9.42 9.37 -19.64
N HIS A 301 10.48 8.78 -19.09
CA HIS A 301 11.14 9.28 -17.87
C HIS A 301 12.10 10.44 -18.14
N HIS A 302 12.16 11.39 -17.20
CA HIS A 302 13.08 12.53 -17.24
C HIS A 302 13.97 12.59 -15.99
N GLY A 303 15.26 12.88 -16.23
CA GLY A 303 16.25 13.09 -15.19
C GLY A 303 16.91 11.80 -14.67
N PRO A 304 17.81 11.91 -13.69
CA PRO A 304 18.61 10.79 -13.20
C PRO A 304 17.87 9.88 -12.21
N LYS A 305 16.65 10.25 -11.79
CA LYS A 305 15.80 9.49 -10.86
C LYS A 305 14.41 9.38 -11.47
N ASP A 306 13.73 8.26 -11.22
CA ASP A 306 12.34 8.06 -11.66
C ASP A 306 11.37 8.90 -10.82
N ARG A 307 11.29 10.20 -11.15
CA ARG A 307 10.51 11.20 -10.39
C ARG A 307 9.65 12.10 -11.25
N ASN A 308 9.89 12.13 -12.56
CA ASN A 308 9.12 12.95 -13.48
C ASN A 308 8.99 12.17 -14.79
N SER A 309 7.76 11.99 -15.23
CA SER A 309 7.43 11.24 -16.42
C SER A 309 6.32 11.98 -17.17
N GLU A 310 6.32 11.84 -18.49
CA GLU A 310 5.20 12.26 -19.33
C GLU A 310 4.73 11.07 -20.18
N VAL A 311 3.69 11.25 -20.98
CA VAL A 311 3.24 10.22 -21.90
C VAL A 311 4.29 9.96 -22.99
N GLY A 312 4.81 8.74 -23.03
CA GLY A 312 5.67 8.27 -24.11
C GLY A 312 4.86 7.75 -25.28
N VAL A 313 4.14 6.64 -25.05
CA VAL A 313 3.35 5.90 -26.04
C VAL A 313 1.96 5.64 -25.47
N LEU A 314 0.95 5.74 -26.33
CA LEU A 314 -0.43 5.37 -26.02
C LEU A 314 -0.88 4.26 -26.98
N THR A 315 -1.45 3.20 -26.44
CA THR A 315 -2.12 2.13 -27.21
C THR A 315 -3.52 1.94 -26.66
N ALA A 316 -4.53 2.18 -27.48
CA ALA A 316 -5.94 1.90 -27.15
C ALA A 316 -6.30 0.50 -27.61
N VAL A 317 -6.89 -0.30 -26.73
CA VAL A 317 -7.32 -1.68 -27.03
C VAL A 317 -8.72 -1.93 -26.49
N ASP A 318 -9.50 -2.75 -27.20
CA ASP A 318 -10.77 -3.29 -26.69
C ASP A 318 -10.52 -4.49 -25.75
N LEU A 319 -11.60 -5.05 -25.17
CA LEU A 319 -11.51 -6.20 -24.27
C LEU A 319 -11.19 -7.52 -24.98
N GLU A 320 -11.29 -7.57 -26.31
CA GLU A 320 -10.84 -8.68 -27.16
C GLU A 320 -9.34 -8.62 -27.44
N GLY A 321 -8.70 -7.49 -27.13
CA GLY A 321 -7.27 -7.23 -27.37
C GLY A 321 -6.96 -6.71 -28.76
N ASN A 322 -7.96 -6.25 -29.52
CA ASN A 322 -7.72 -5.56 -30.78
C ASN A 322 -7.23 -4.15 -30.51
N VAL A 323 -6.15 -3.74 -31.19
CA VAL A 323 -5.64 -2.38 -31.12
C VAL A 323 -6.55 -1.46 -31.94
N LEU A 324 -7.23 -0.53 -31.28
CA LEU A 324 -8.04 0.51 -31.92
C LEU A 324 -7.15 1.53 -32.62
N TRP A 325 -6.13 2.03 -31.91
CA TRP A 325 -5.09 2.91 -32.45
C TRP A 325 -3.87 2.94 -31.53
N GLN A 326 -2.74 3.41 -32.07
CA GLN A 326 -1.49 3.58 -31.33
C GLN A 326 -0.81 4.91 -31.70
N LYS A 327 -0.28 5.61 -30.70
CA LYS A 327 0.51 6.84 -30.86
C LYS A 327 1.90 6.69 -30.25
N GLY A 328 2.91 6.71 -31.12
CA GLY A 328 4.31 6.52 -30.76
C GLY A 328 4.81 5.12 -31.10
N GLU A 329 6.09 4.89 -30.86
CA GLU A 329 6.76 3.60 -31.05
C GLU A 329 6.89 2.89 -29.70
N PRO A 330 6.20 1.75 -29.49
CA PRO A 330 6.23 1.00 -28.24
C PRO A 330 7.64 0.49 -27.94
N ASP A 331 7.95 0.44 -26.66
CA ASP A 331 9.19 -0.14 -26.17
C ASP A 331 8.84 -1.17 -25.08
N PRO A 332 9.10 -2.47 -25.29
CA PRO A 332 8.81 -3.52 -24.31
C PRO A 332 9.49 -3.29 -22.94
N TRP A 333 10.47 -2.40 -22.87
CA TRP A 333 11.24 -2.10 -21.66
C TRP A 333 10.76 -0.84 -20.93
N LYS A 334 9.81 -0.09 -21.48
CA LYS A 334 9.23 1.13 -20.87
C LYS A 334 7.90 0.84 -20.15
N TYR A 335 7.96 -0.05 -19.17
CA TYR A 335 6.81 -0.39 -18.33
C TYR A 335 6.96 0.09 -16.88
N HIS A 336 8.19 0.28 -16.40
CA HIS A 336 8.46 0.70 -15.03
C HIS A 336 7.91 2.10 -14.77
N LEU A 337 7.20 2.31 -13.66
CA LEU A 337 6.66 3.61 -13.29
C LEU A 337 6.52 3.76 -11.77
N THR A 338 7.17 4.76 -11.17
CA THR A 338 7.04 5.06 -9.73
C THR A 338 6.52 6.47 -9.47
N ASN A 339 5.72 7.02 -10.39
CA ASN A 339 5.13 8.34 -10.31
C ASN A 339 3.88 8.44 -11.20
N ASP A 340 3.12 9.52 -11.09
CA ASP A 340 2.02 9.77 -12.01
C ASP A 340 2.50 10.24 -13.39
N VAL A 341 1.61 10.04 -14.36
CA VAL A 341 1.70 10.52 -15.74
C VAL A 341 0.36 11.16 -16.06
N GLY A 342 0.37 12.41 -16.52
CA GLY A 342 -0.84 13.14 -16.91
C GLY A 342 -1.50 12.53 -18.14
N VAL A 343 -2.42 11.58 -17.94
CA VAL A 343 -3.28 10.96 -18.98
C VAL A 343 -4.59 10.50 -18.36
N GLN A 344 -5.71 10.78 -19.03
CA GLN A 344 -7.05 10.35 -18.66
C GLN A 344 -7.95 10.14 -19.87
N ILE A 345 -9.05 9.42 -19.69
CA ILE A 345 -10.14 9.23 -20.67
C ILE A 345 -11.36 10.01 -20.14
N HIS A 346 -11.91 10.94 -20.91
CA HIS A 346 -13.01 11.79 -20.45
C HIS A 346 -13.79 12.41 -21.60
N ASP A 347 -15.12 12.49 -21.49
CA ASP A 347 -15.99 13.32 -22.32
C ASP A 347 -15.86 14.79 -21.87
N LEU A 348 -14.86 15.47 -22.43
CA LEU A 348 -14.45 16.80 -21.97
C LEU A 348 -15.39 17.89 -22.48
N ASP A 349 -16.06 17.70 -23.61
CA ASP A 349 -16.97 18.71 -24.18
C ASP A 349 -18.46 18.38 -24.05
N GLY A 350 -18.81 17.19 -23.56
CA GLY A 350 -20.17 16.78 -23.23
C GLY A 350 -20.97 16.27 -24.44
N ASP A 351 -20.29 15.81 -25.49
CA ASP A 351 -20.94 15.31 -26.71
C ASP A 351 -21.37 13.82 -26.62
N GLY A 352 -21.05 13.17 -25.49
CA GLY A 352 -21.34 11.77 -25.21
C GLY A 352 -20.28 10.80 -25.73
N LYS A 353 -19.14 11.28 -26.25
CA LYS A 353 -17.99 10.47 -26.64
C LYS A 353 -16.80 10.83 -25.77
N ASN A 354 -15.97 9.85 -25.44
CA ASN A 354 -14.77 10.12 -24.67
C ASN A 354 -13.62 10.62 -25.55
N GLU A 355 -12.86 11.57 -25.02
CA GLU A 355 -11.54 11.94 -25.47
C GLU A 355 -10.45 11.29 -24.62
N VAL A 356 -9.22 11.24 -25.15
CA VAL A 356 -8.02 11.04 -24.35
C VAL A 356 -7.34 12.38 -24.14
N VAL A 357 -7.19 12.79 -22.87
CA VAL A 357 -6.53 14.03 -22.46
C VAL A 357 -5.19 13.67 -21.85
N TYR A 358 -4.09 14.19 -22.38
CA TYR A 358 -2.75 13.82 -21.91
C TYR A 358 -1.68 14.90 -22.09
N CYS A 359 -0.63 14.80 -21.27
CA CYS A 359 0.53 15.69 -21.27
C CYS A 359 1.75 15.03 -21.93
N LYS A 360 2.37 15.73 -22.88
CA LYS A 360 3.57 15.29 -23.61
C LYS A 360 4.28 16.47 -24.25
N ASP A 361 5.61 16.46 -24.34
CA ASP A 361 6.41 17.47 -25.04
C ASP A 361 6.06 18.91 -24.59
N GLY A 362 5.75 19.08 -23.30
CA GLY A 362 5.37 20.37 -22.72
C GLY A 362 4.03 20.94 -23.21
N HIS A 363 3.15 20.08 -23.72
CA HIS A 363 1.79 20.40 -24.17
C HIS A 363 0.78 19.49 -23.49
N ILE A 364 -0.44 19.98 -23.35
CA ILE A 364 -1.63 19.16 -23.11
C ILE A 364 -2.34 18.97 -24.45
N TYR A 365 -2.73 17.72 -24.72
CA TYR A 365 -3.43 17.29 -25.91
C TYR A 365 -4.78 16.71 -25.52
N VAL A 366 -5.76 16.91 -26.39
CA VAL A 366 -7.06 16.25 -26.35
C VAL A 366 -7.26 15.62 -27.72
N VAL A 367 -7.45 14.31 -27.74
CA VAL A 367 -7.60 13.52 -28.96
C VAL A 367 -8.89 12.71 -28.88
N GLU A 368 -9.50 12.46 -30.04
CA GLU A 368 -10.70 11.63 -30.13
C GLU A 368 -10.41 10.22 -29.58
N GLY A 369 -11.25 9.72 -28.66
CA GLY A 369 -11.08 8.41 -28.04
C GLY A 369 -11.01 7.27 -29.07
N LYS A 370 -11.87 7.32 -30.09
CA LYS A 370 -12.02 6.22 -31.07
C LYS A 370 -10.82 6.05 -32.00
N THR A 371 -10.14 7.15 -32.34
CA THR A 371 -9.11 7.13 -33.41
C THR A 371 -7.76 7.73 -33.00
N GLY A 372 -7.71 8.39 -31.85
CA GLY A 372 -6.58 9.21 -31.44
C GLY A 372 -6.39 10.46 -32.33
N LYS A 373 -7.34 10.86 -33.18
CA LYS A 373 -7.16 12.08 -33.98
C LYS A 373 -7.08 13.31 -33.08
N LEU A 374 -6.13 14.20 -33.35
CA LEU A 374 -5.97 15.45 -32.61
C LEU A 374 -7.20 16.34 -32.77
N LEU A 375 -7.79 16.76 -31.65
CA LEU A 375 -8.92 17.69 -31.61
C LEU A 375 -8.44 19.08 -31.17
N ARG A 376 -7.68 19.15 -30.07
CA ARG A 376 -7.12 20.40 -29.55
C ARG A 376 -5.81 20.14 -28.81
N SER A 377 -4.97 21.17 -28.72
CA SER A 377 -3.79 21.16 -27.87
C SER A 377 -3.43 22.56 -27.43
N ARG A 378 -2.68 22.64 -26.32
CA ARG A 378 -2.13 23.90 -25.81
C ARG A 378 -0.78 23.64 -25.16
N ALA A 379 0.13 24.60 -25.30
CA ALA A 379 1.36 24.59 -24.52
C ALA A 379 1.01 24.67 -23.02
N LEU A 380 1.57 23.76 -22.23
CA LEU A 380 1.38 23.78 -20.78
C LEU A 380 1.98 25.06 -20.17
N PRO A 381 1.59 25.49 -18.97
CA PRO A 381 2.17 26.66 -18.31
C PRO A 381 3.68 26.54 -18.05
N GLN A 382 4.32 27.67 -17.76
CA GLN A 382 5.69 27.67 -17.24
C GLN A 382 5.66 27.58 -15.72
N VAL A 383 6.47 26.69 -15.17
CA VAL A 383 6.72 26.57 -13.73
C VAL A 383 7.91 27.49 -13.38
N PRO A 384 7.81 28.29 -12.30
CA PRO A 384 8.94 29.05 -11.79
C PRO A 384 10.17 28.15 -11.58
N GLY A 385 11.34 28.62 -11.99
CA GLY A 385 12.59 27.94 -11.67
C GLY A 385 12.95 28.14 -10.19
N GLY A 386 13.72 27.21 -9.63
CA GLY A 386 14.38 27.45 -8.33
C GLY A 386 15.33 28.65 -8.39
N PRO A 387 15.88 29.12 -7.24
CA PRO A 387 16.72 30.31 -7.18
C PRO A 387 17.82 30.33 -8.25
N GLY A 388 17.81 31.36 -9.11
CA GLY A 388 18.78 31.54 -10.19
C GLY A 388 18.59 30.65 -11.43
N LYS A 389 17.50 29.87 -11.51
CA LYS A 389 17.18 29.02 -12.67
C LYS A 389 16.04 29.63 -13.49
N PRO A 390 16.10 29.54 -14.83
CA PRO A 390 15.00 30.00 -15.66
C PRO A 390 13.74 29.14 -15.43
N PRO A 391 12.54 29.70 -15.67
CA PRO A 391 11.31 28.93 -15.71
C PRO A 391 11.42 27.75 -16.70
N LYS A 392 10.70 26.67 -16.41
CA LYS A 392 10.62 25.49 -17.27
C LYS A 392 9.19 25.24 -17.69
N ARG A 393 9.01 24.66 -18.88
CA ARG A 393 7.69 24.18 -19.29
C ARG A 393 7.28 23.02 -18.38
N LEU A 394 6.03 23.05 -17.92
CA LEU A 394 5.45 21.96 -17.15
C LEU A 394 5.41 20.68 -18.00
N LEU A 395 5.75 19.54 -17.39
CA LEU A 395 5.61 18.21 -18.00
C LEU A 395 4.20 17.63 -17.85
N GLY A 396 3.51 17.99 -16.76
CA GLY A 396 2.16 17.50 -16.42
C GLY A 396 2.23 16.23 -15.58
N ASP A 397 2.41 16.40 -14.26
CA ASP A 397 2.52 15.30 -13.30
C ASP A 397 1.19 14.54 -13.19
N ALA A 398 0.07 15.28 -13.12
CA ALA A 398 -1.28 14.73 -13.08
C ALA A 398 -2.26 15.60 -13.89
N VAL A 399 -3.34 14.96 -14.36
CA VAL A 399 -4.54 15.59 -14.95
C VAL A 399 -5.74 15.15 -14.13
N PHE A 400 -6.60 16.10 -13.75
CA PHE A 400 -7.80 15.88 -12.95
C PHE A 400 -8.94 16.77 -13.44
N PHE A 401 -10.19 16.32 -13.35
CA PHE A 401 -11.38 17.01 -13.82
C PHE A 401 -12.39 17.28 -12.71
N ALA A 402 -13.01 18.45 -12.74
CA ALA A 402 -14.06 18.89 -11.82
C ALA A 402 -14.94 19.97 -12.47
N ASP A 403 -16.02 20.37 -11.82
CA ASP A 403 -16.94 21.41 -12.27
C ASP A 403 -16.75 22.72 -11.49
N PHE A 404 -15.64 23.42 -11.74
CA PHE A 404 -15.42 24.75 -11.14
C PHE A 404 -16.30 25.83 -11.78
N SER A 405 -16.66 25.64 -13.04
CA SER A 405 -17.45 26.58 -13.84
C SER A 405 -18.95 26.52 -13.57
N GLY A 406 -19.44 25.46 -12.93
CA GLY A 406 -20.85 25.23 -12.59
C GLY A 406 -21.71 24.88 -13.81
N LYS A 407 -21.20 24.02 -14.70
CA LYS A 407 -21.87 23.58 -15.93
C LYS A 407 -22.74 22.33 -15.74
N GLY A 408 -22.73 21.75 -14.54
CA GLY A 408 -23.34 20.46 -14.23
C GLY A 408 -22.56 19.26 -14.75
N ARG A 409 -21.28 19.45 -15.10
CA ARG A 409 -20.38 18.41 -15.62
C ARG A 409 -18.93 18.77 -15.34
N ASN A 410 -18.08 17.77 -15.15
CA ASN A 410 -16.66 17.95 -14.82
C ASN A 410 -15.84 18.39 -16.04
N SER A 411 -16.08 19.60 -16.55
CA SER A 411 -15.49 20.11 -17.80
C SER A 411 -14.13 20.77 -17.62
N ASP A 412 -13.76 21.09 -16.38
CA ASP A 412 -12.60 21.92 -16.09
C ASP A 412 -11.42 21.04 -15.68
N VAL A 413 -10.23 21.41 -16.15
CA VAL A 413 -9.02 20.58 -16.10
C VAL A 413 -8.00 21.17 -15.15
N VAL A 414 -7.63 20.42 -14.13
CA VAL A 414 -6.48 20.70 -13.28
C VAL A 414 -5.25 20.03 -13.87
N VAL A 415 -4.19 20.80 -14.08
CA VAL A 415 -2.83 20.29 -14.34
C VAL A 415 -1.88 20.83 -13.30
N LYS A 416 -0.92 20.01 -12.86
CA LYS A 416 0.04 20.39 -11.81
C LYS A 416 1.46 19.98 -12.11
N ASP A 417 2.40 20.69 -11.49
CA ASP A 417 3.74 20.18 -11.25
C ASP A 417 3.71 19.18 -10.09
N ARG A 418 4.85 18.56 -9.77
CA ARG A 418 4.85 17.48 -8.78
C ARG A 418 4.47 17.91 -7.37
N TYR A 419 4.86 19.09 -6.88
CA TYR A 419 4.71 19.39 -5.44
C TYR A 419 4.41 20.85 -5.07
N ASN A 420 4.33 21.80 -6.00
CA ASN A 420 4.32 23.24 -5.66
C ASN A 420 3.25 24.08 -6.38
N HIS A 421 2.90 23.74 -7.62
CA HIS A 421 2.11 24.62 -8.49
C HIS A 421 1.06 23.84 -9.27
N PHE A 422 -0.09 24.47 -9.48
CA PHE A 422 -1.16 23.92 -10.31
C PHE A 422 -1.94 25.02 -11.03
N TRP A 423 -2.62 24.63 -12.09
CA TRP A 423 -3.42 25.48 -12.97
C TRP A 423 -4.75 24.80 -13.24
N VAL A 424 -5.81 25.61 -13.25
CA VAL A 424 -7.16 25.18 -13.64
C VAL A 424 -7.49 25.79 -15.00
N MET A 425 -8.00 24.97 -15.91
CA MET A 425 -8.37 25.35 -17.26
C MET A 425 -9.82 24.99 -17.55
N ASP A 426 -10.45 25.72 -18.47
CA ASP A 426 -11.74 25.30 -19.04
C ASP A 426 -11.58 24.13 -20.03
N GLU A 427 -12.68 23.63 -20.59
CA GLU A 427 -12.68 22.54 -21.57
C GLU A 427 -11.91 22.91 -22.84
N HIS A 428 -11.78 24.20 -23.15
CA HIS A 428 -11.02 24.74 -24.27
C HIS A 428 -9.53 24.97 -23.93
N LEU A 429 -9.09 24.49 -22.77
CA LEU A 429 -7.74 24.60 -22.24
C LEU A 429 -7.33 26.04 -21.92
N ASN A 430 -8.27 26.99 -21.76
CA ASN A 430 -7.98 28.34 -21.27
C ASN A 430 -7.79 28.32 -19.76
N ILE A 431 -6.66 28.87 -19.31
CA ILE A 431 -6.40 29.03 -17.88
C ILE A 431 -7.47 29.94 -17.28
N LEU A 432 -8.22 29.40 -16.34
CA LEU A 432 -9.17 30.14 -15.51
C LEU A 432 -8.43 30.81 -14.36
N TRP A 433 -7.63 30.04 -13.63
CA TRP A 433 -6.83 30.50 -12.50
C TRP A 433 -5.67 29.52 -12.19
N SER A 434 -4.79 29.91 -11.27
CA SER A 434 -3.64 29.10 -10.85
C SER A 434 -3.20 29.49 -9.45
N ALA A 435 -2.65 28.54 -8.70
CA ALA A 435 -2.15 28.80 -7.35
C ALA A 435 -0.90 27.95 -7.03
N SER A 436 -0.42 28.10 -5.80
CA SER A 436 0.73 27.37 -5.26
C SER A 436 0.44 26.91 -3.84
N CYS A 437 0.83 25.68 -3.54
CA CYS A 437 0.74 25.00 -2.26
C CYS A 437 1.57 23.70 -2.34
N LYS A 438 1.72 22.97 -1.23
CA LYS A 438 2.28 21.62 -1.24
C LYS A 438 1.29 20.66 -1.93
N THR A 439 1.35 20.57 -3.26
CA THR A 439 0.25 19.96 -4.05
C THR A 439 0.02 18.47 -3.79
N GLY A 440 0.94 17.78 -3.11
CA GLY A 440 0.88 16.33 -2.93
C GLY A 440 0.89 15.59 -4.27
N HIS A 441 0.35 14.37 -4.28
CA HIS A 441 0.34 13.55 -5.48
C HIS A 441 -0.89 13.77 -6.38
N TYR A 442 -2.11 13.63 -5.86
CA TYR A 442 -3.34 13.74 -6.66
C TYR A 442 -4.43 14.54 -5.90
N PRO A 443 -5.11 15.50 -6.55
CA PRO A 443 -6.13 16.32 -5.90
C PRO A 443 -7.48 15.61 -5.78
N TYR A 444 -8.41 16.24 -5.07
CA TYR A 444 -9.82 15.85 -4.98
C TYR A 444 -10.71 17.08 -5.02
N ALA A 445 -11.90 16.99 -5.61
CA ALA A 445 -12.84 18.10 -5.69
C ALA A 445 -14.27 17.64 -5.47
N ARG A 446 -15.07 18.49 -4.84
CA ARG A 446 -16.49 18.26 -4.55
C ARG A 446 -17.17 19.58 -4.19
N ASP A 447 -18.40 19.77 -4.66
CA ASP A 447 -19.31 20.79 -4.16
C ASP A 447 -19.68 20.50 -2.70
N ILE A 448 -19.08 21.22 -1.77
CA ILE A 448 -19.28 21.01 -0.32
C ILE A 448 -20.23 22.05 0.31
N ASP A 449 -20.56 23.12 -0.41
CA ASP A 449 -21.45 24.18 0.06
C ASP A 449 -22.81 24.26 -0.67
N GLY A 450 -22.98 23.45 -1.72
CA GLY A 450 -24.20 23.27 -2.48
C GLY A 450 -24.48 24.37 -3.51
N ASP A 451 -23.46 25.15 -3.92
CA ASP A 451 -23.62 26.22 -4.90
C ASP A 451 -23.61 25.73 -6.37
N GLY A 452 -23.40 24.43 -6.58
CA GLY A 452 -23.32 23.79 -7.89
C GLY A 452 -21.94 23.87 -8.54
N ARG A 453 -20.90 24.24 -7.79
CA ARG A 453 -19.50 24.30 -8.23
C ARG A 453 -18.62 23.55 -7.24
N ASP A 454 -17.57 22.93 -7.74
CA ASP A 454 -16.70 22.14 -6.86
C ASP A 454 -15.66 23.01 -6.12
N GLU A 455 -15.45 22.74 -4.83
CA GLU A 455 -14.24 23.14 -4.10
C GLU A 455 -13.09 22.17 -4.41
N LEU A 456 -11.85 22.66 -4.37
CA LEU A 456 -10.64 21.87 -4.62
C LEU A 456 -9.86 21.64 -3.32
N ALA A 457 -9.73 20.38 -2.92
CA ALA A 457 -8.77 19.90 -1.94
C ALA A 457 -7.49 19.42 -2.66
N ILE A 458 -6.35 20.03 -2.36
CA ILE A 458 -5.07 19.70 -2.97
C ILE A 458 -3.95 19.84 -1.94
N GLY A 459 -3.23 18.75 -1.68
CA GLY A 459 -2.26 18.72 -0.59
C GLY A 459 -2.94 18.91 0.76
N TYR A 460 -2.52 19.94 1.50
CA TYR A 460 -3.15 20.37 2.75
C TYR A 460 -3.93 21.68 2.62
N SER A 461 -4.37 22.00 1.41
CA SER A 461 -5.00 23.29 1.12
C SER A 461 -6.38 23.08 0.50
N MET A 462 -7.30 23.98 0.83
CA MET A 462 -8.65 24.05 0.26
C MET A 462 -8.84 25.35 -0.50
N TYR A 463 -9.36 25.27 -1.72
CA TYR A 463 -9.68 26.42 -2.58
C TYR A 463 -11.14 26.38 -3.00
N THR A 464 -11.74 27.56 -3.15
CA THR A 464 -13.03 27.71 -3.85
C THR A 464 -12.90 27.46 -5.34
N HIS A 465 -14.03 27.29 -6.02
CA HIS A 465 -14.10 27.10 -7.47
C HIS A 465 -13.40 28.19 -8.31
N ASP A 466 -13.27 29.41 -7.79
CA ASP A 466 -12.63 30.56 -8.47
C ASP A 466 -11.17 30.79 -8.03
N GLY A 467 -10.58 29.88 -7.26
CA GLY A 467 -9.17 29.88 -6.89
C GLY A 467 -8.82 30.70 -5.65
N ARG A 468 -9.80 31.16 -4.86
CA ARG A 468 -9.54 31.77 -3.55
C ARG A 468 -9.20 30.68 -2.53
N LEU A 469 -8.02 30.81 -1.91
CA LEU A 469 -7.61 29.96 -0.79
C LEU A 469 -8.55 30.15 0.41
N LEU A 470 -9.17 29.07 0.88
CA LEU A 470 -9.98 29.07 2.10
C LEU A 470 -9.08 28.91 3.34
N TRP A 471 -8.18 27.92 3.31
CA TRP A 471 -7.19 27.65 4.36
C TRP A 471 -6.10 26.72 3.82
N SER A 472 -4.97 26.67 4.54
CA SER A 472 -3.84 25.78 4.24
C SER A 472 -3.13 25.39 5.53
N LEU A 473 -2.67 24.14 5.63
CA LEU A 473 -1.80 23.64 6.70
C LEU A 473 -0.35 23.46 6.23
N ASP A 474 0.03 24.03 5.09
CA ASP A 474 1.37 23.84 4.50
C ASP A 474 2.51 24.28 5.42
N GLU A 475 2.29 25.28 6.28
CA GLU A 475 3.27 25.76 7.25
C GLU A 475 3.28 24.95 8.56
N GLU A 476 2.25 24.14 8.80
CA GLU A 476 2.08 23.35 10.03
C GLU A 476 2.60 21.91 9.87
N LEU A 477 2.45 21.32 8.68
CA LEU A 477 2.78 19.93 8.40
C LEU A 477 4.09 19.80 7.61
N GLY A 478 4.93 18.83 7.97
CA GLY A 478 6.31 18.71 7.51
C GLY A 478 6.51 18.04 6.15
N ASP A 479 5.72 17.01 5.83
CA ASP A 479 5.88 16.19 4.62
C ASP A 479 4.80 16.46 3.56
N HIS A 480 4.83 15.80 2.40
CA HIS A 480 3.78 15.93 1.38
C HIS A 480 2.57 15.01 1.64
N SER A 481 1.45 15.28 0.96
CA SER A 481 0.25 14.42 0.98
C SER A 481 0.31 13.37 -0.13
N ASP A 482 0.16 12.10 0.24
CA ASP A 482 0.10 10.95 -0.68
C ASP A 482 -1.33 10.59 -1.10
N GLY A 483 -2.34 11.11 -0.41
CA GLY A 483 -3.74 10.97 -0.81
C GLY A 483 -4.64 11.93 -0.04
N VAL A 484 -5.56 12.58 -0.75
CA VAL A 484 -6.55 13.50 -0.18
C VAL A 484 -7.94 13.18 -0.73
N ALA A 485 -8.97 13.24 0.13
CA ALA A 485 -10.36 13.21 -0.31
C ALA A 485 -11.26 14.07 0.59
N LEU A 486 -12.35 14.55 0.01
CA LEU A 486 -13.49 15.12 0.73
C LEU A 486 -14.58 14.07 0.84
N VAL A 487 -14.96 13.73 2.08
CA VAL A 487 -15.85 12.60 2.36
C VAL A 487 -16.93 13.01 3.35
N ASP A 488 -18.18 12.71 3.01
CA ASP A 488 -19.28 12.68 3.96
C ASP A 488 -19.40 11.27 4.54
N TYR A 489 -18.65 11.03 5.62
CA TYR A 489 -18.56 9.71 6.27
C TYR A 489 -19.89 9.20 6.82
N SER A 490 -20.86 10.08 7.06
CA SER A 490 -22.11 9.74 7.74
C SER A 490 -23.36 9.86 6.85
N GLY A 491 -23.20 10.35 5.62
CA GLY A 491 -24.30 10.58 4.68
C GLY A 491 -25.26 11.71 5.11
N ASN A 492 -24.80 12.67 5.91
CA ASN A 492 -25.62 13.76 6.45
C ASN A 492 -25.25 15.15 5.91
N GLY A 493 -24.38 15.22 4.90
CA GLY A 493 -23.85 16.44 4.30
C GLY A 493 -22.68 17.07 5.06
N GLN A 494 -22.13 16.41 6.08
CA GLN A 494 -20.96 16.91 6.82
C GLN A 494 -19.67 16.36 6.24
N TRP A 495 -19.07 17.16 5.35
CA TRP A 495 -17.80 16.83 4.72
C TRP A 495 -16.62 16.92 5.68
N MET A 496 -15.66 16.03 5.47
CA MET A 496 -14.37 16.03 6.14
C MET A 496 -13.27 15.74 5.11
N MET A 497 -12.16 16.44 5.23
CA MET A 497 -10.97 16.14 4.45
C MET A 497 -10.16 15.06 5.15
N MET A 498 -10.00 13.92 4.50
CA MET A 498 -9.06 12.87 4.89
C MET A 498 -7.75 13.06 4.13
N ASN A 499 -6.64 12.90 4.84
CA ASN A 499 -5.30 13.07 4.26
C ASN A 499 -4.34 11.99 4.75
N ALA A 500 -3.90 11.14 3.83
CA ALA A 500 -2.75 10.26 4.02
C ALA A 500 -1.48 11.07 3.72
N ALA A 501 -0.72 11.39 4.77
CA ALA A 501 0.22 12.51 4.78
C ALA A 501 1.68 12.07 4.89
N SER A 502 2.08 11.01 4.18
CA SER A 502 3.44 10.49 4.27
C SER A 502 3.84 10.26 5.74
N ASP A 503 5.04 10.67 6.16
CA ASP A 503 5.57 10.48 7.52
C ASP A 503 4.80 11.27 8.61
N GLU A 504 3.85 12.15 8.27
CA GLU A 504 2.93 12.78 9.23
C GLU A 504 1.86 11.81 9.74
N GLY A 505 1.58 10.74 8.98
CA GLY A 505 0.55 9.75 9.30
C GLY A 505 -0.80 10.05 8.67
N MET A 506 -1.90 9.79 9.40
CA MET A 506 -3.27 10.00 8.91
C MET A 506 -3.91 11.20 9.59
N LEU A 507 -4.47 12.12 8.80
CA LEU A 507 -5.20 13.29 9.30
C LEU A 507 -6.66 13.29 8.85
N PHE A 508 -7.50 13.79 9.75
CA PHE A 508 -8.92 14.05 9.53
C PHE A 508 -9.18 15.52 9.86
N ILE A 509 -9.56 16.32 8.86
CA ILE A 509 -9.58 17.78 8.90
C ILE A 509 -10.99 18.27 8.59
N GLY A 510 -11.54 19.17 9.40
CA GLY A 510 -12.81 19.82 9.10
C GLY A 510 -12.73 20.72 7.87
N THR A 511 -13.87 21.02 7.23
CA THR A 511 -13.93 22.00 6.13
C THR A 511 -13.50 23.41 6.53
N ASP A 512 -13.38 23.69 7.83
CA ASP A 512 -12.84 24.92 8.40
C ASP A 512 -11.30 24.91 8.60
N GLY A 513 -10.62 23.84 8.18
CA GLY A 513 -9.18 23.67 8.29
C GLY A 513 -8.71 23.18 9.66
N LYS A 514 -9.60 22.89 10.62
CA LYS A 514 -9.20 22.36 11.92
C LYS A 514 -8.94 20.87 11.86
N ILE A 515 -7.75 20.44 12.30
CA ILE A 515 -7.41 19.04 12.49
C ILE A 515 -8.29 18.47 13.63
N LYS A 516 -9.11 17.47 13.32
CA LYS A 516 -9.94 16.73 14.29
C LYS A 516 -9.17 15.56 14.88
N HIS A 517 -8.47 14.80 14.02
CA HIS A 517 -7.59 13.70 14.42
C HIS A 517 -6.27 13.77 13.66
N HIS A 518 -5.17 13.50 14.37
CA HIS A 518 -3.83 13.35 13.82
C HIS A 518 -3.23 12.06 14.38
N HIS A 519 -3.18 11.02 13.55
CA HIS A 519 -2.62 9.73 13.93
C HIS A 519 -1.20 9.61 13.40
N TYR A 520 -0.21 9.77 14.27
CA TYR A 520 1.20 9.57 13.94
C TYR A 520 1.52 8.07 13.79
N LEU A 521 1.41 7.57 12.56
CA LEU A 521 1.48 6.13 12.25
C LEU A 521 2.70 5.74 11.41
N GLY A 522 3.58 6.69 11.05
CA GLY A 522 4.63 6.50 10.06
C GLY A 522 4.15 6.89 8.66
N HIS A 523 4.80 6.39 7.61
CA HIS A 523 4.54 6.80 6.23
C HIS A 523 3.23 6.23 5.66
N VAL A 524 2.11 6.92 5.85
CA VAL A 524 0.76 6.47 5.48
C VAL A 524 0.37 6.95 4.09
N GLN A 525 -0.19 6.05 3.26
CA GLN A 525 -0.52 6.31 1.85
C GLN A 525 -1.59 5.35 1.29
N ASN A 526 -1.97 5.56 0.02
CA ASN A 526 -3.00 4.81 -0.71
C ASN A 526 -4.31 4.60 0.10
N PRO A 527 -4.95 5.68 0.56
CA PRO A 527 -6.16 5.55 1.35
C PRO A 527 -7.36 5.19 0.48
N SER A 528 -8.23 4.33 1.02
CA SER A 528 -9.53 4.01 0.46
C SER A 528 -10.64 4.15 1.49
N VAL A 529 -11.77 4.69 1.07
CA VAL A 529 -12.97 4.87 1.88
C VAL A 529 -14.10 4.05 1.28
N ALA A 530 -14.73 3.21 2.07
CA ALA A 530 -15.86 2.39 1.65
C ALA A 530 -16.69 1.93 2.86
N ASN A 531 -17.84 1.31 2.58
CA ASN A 531 -18.56 0.53 3.58
C ASN A 531 -17.84 -0.82 3.79
N TYR A 532 -16.87 -0.88 4.69
CA TYR A 532 -16.12 -2.11 4.98
C TYR A 532 -16.74 -2.93 6.11
N ARG A 533 -17.68 -2.34 6.86
CA ARG A 533 -18.37 -2.97 7.99
C ARG A 533 -19.82 -2.51 8.10
N ASP A 534 -20.75 -3.37 7.68
CA ASP A 534 -22.19 -3.11 7.82
C ASP A 534 -22.66 -2.94 9.28
N ASP A 535 -21.87 -3.41 10.24
CA ASP A 535 -22.18 -3.32 11.67
C ASP A 535 -21.68 -2.03 12.34
N MET A 536 -20.94 -1.19 11.62
CA MET A 536 -20.47 0.12 12.07
C MET A 536 -21.26 1.26 11.39
N PRO A 537 -21.47 2.39 12.08
CA PRO A 537 -22.16 3.52 11.48
C PRO A 537 -21.21 4.30 10.56
N GLY A 538 -21.69 4.63 9.36
CA GLY A 538 -20.96 5.46 8.41
C GLY A 538 -20.03 4.65 7.52
N LEU A 539 -18.93 5.27 7.08
CA LEU A 539 -17.91 4.66 6.23
C LEU A 539 -16.58 4.52 6.97
N GLU A 540 -15.83 3.49 6.64
CA GLU A 540 -14.48 3.27 7.14
C GLU A 540 -13.42 3.73 6.14
N THR A 541 -12.24 4.05 6.65
CA THR A 541 -11.03 4.28 5.85
C THR A 541 -10.01 3.18 6.10
N VAL A 542 -9.44 2.64 5.03
CA VAL A 542 -8.28 1.74 5.05
C VAL A 542 -7.11 2.44 4.39
N SER A 543 -5.91 2.30 4.94
CA SER A 543 -4.68 2.86 4.37
C SER A 543 -3.47 2.02 4.80
N ILE A 544 -2.36 2.12 4.06
CA ILE A 544 -1.19 1.29 4.27
C ILE A 544 0.07 2.13 4.48
N ASN A 545 0.99 1.60 5.27
CA ASN A 545 2.33 2.14 5.39
C ASN A 545 3.26 1.55 4.32
N PHE A 546 4.11 2.39 3.74
CA PHE A 546 5.13 1.91 2.81
C PHE A 546 6.55 2.18 3.31
N TRP A 547 6.95 3.44 3.43
CA TRP A 547 8.29 3.77 3.90
C TRP A 547 8.43 3.61 5.42
N GLY A 548 9.56 3.04 5.84
CA GLY A 548 9.95 2.86 7.23
C GLY A 548 9.26 1.67 7.90
N ASN A 549 7.94 1.59 7.84
CA ASN A 549 7.11 0.59 8.53
C ASN A 549 6.24 -0.18 7.53
N GLN A 550 6.89 -0.85 6.57
CA GLN A 550 6.25 -1.35 5.35
C GLN A 550 5.18 -2.41 5.61
N GLY A 551 4.00 -2.22 5.01
CA GLY A 551 2.93 -3.21 4.96
C GLY A 551 1.96 -3.20 6.14
N ILE A 552 2.07 -2.23 7.07
CA ILE A 552 1.06 -2.04 8.12
C ILE A 552 -0.19 -1.44 7.49
N ILE A 553 -1.33 -2.12 7.63
CA ILE A 553 -2.64 -1.63 7.24
C ILE A 553 -3.36 -1.08 8.46
N HIS A 554 -3.93 0.11 8.33
CA HIS A 554 -4.65 0.85 9.36
C HIS A 554 -6.13 0.99 8.98
N PHE A 555 -7.01 0.87 9.96
CA PHE A 555 -8.46 0.95 9.79
C PHE A 555 -9.05 2.03 10.71
N PHE A 556 -9.81 2.94 10.11
CA PHE A 556 -10.43 4.06 10.79
C PHE A 556 -11.94 4.01 10.63
N ASP A 557 -12.67 4.39 11.67
CA ASP A 557 -14.13 4.51 11.61
C ASP A 557 -14.56 5.86 11.01
N ALA A 558 -15.88 6.05 10.88
CA ALA A 558 -16.48 7.26 10.32
C ALA A 558 -16.17 8.56 11.09
N SER A 559 -15.71 8.46 12.34
CA SER A 559 -15.25 9.62 13.12
C SER A 559 -13.77 9.94 12.90
N GLY A 560 -13.04 9.04 12.25
CA GLY A 560 -11.60 9.12 12.04
C GLY A 560 -10.79 8.46 13.14
N GLU A 561 -11.39 7.64 14.01
CA GLU A 561 -10.68 6.92 15.08
C GLU A 561 -10.10 5.59 14.58
N LEU A 562 -8.84 5.32 14.93
CA LEU A 562 -8.17 4.06 14.60
C LEU A 562 -8.76 2.92 15.44
N TYR A 563 -9.45 1.96 14.81
CA TYR A 563 -10.01 0.81 15.54
C TYR A 563 -9.21 -0.49 15.34
N HIS A 564 -8.42 -0.59 14.27
CA HIS A 564 -7.62 -1.78 14.00
C HIS A 564 -6.34 -1.48 13.20
N SER A 565 -5.34 -2.35 13.33
CA SER A 565 -4.18 -2.39 12.46
C SER A 565 -3.64 -3.81 12.34
N MET A 566 -3.11 -4.17 11.17
CA MET A 566 -2.49 -5.47 10.91
C MET A 566 -1.29 -5.33 9.96
N GLU A 567 -0.44 -6.36 9.85
CA GLU A 567 0.72 -6.37 8.94
C GLU A 567 0.77 -7.74 8.23
N PRO A 568 -0.06 -7.94 7.18
CA PRO A 568 -0.22 -9.25 6.53
C PRO A 568 0.97 -9.60 5.64
N ALA A 569 1.61 -8.61 5.04
CA ALA A 569 2.79 -8.73 4.18
C ALA A 569 3.69 -7.49 4.33
N HIS A 570 4.88 -7.50 3.73
CA HIS A 570 5.85 -6.40 3.78
C HIS A 570 6.07 -5.81 2.38
N HIS A 571 4.98 -5.37 1.75
CA HIS A 571 4.98 -4.61 0.50
C HIS A 571 3.82 -3.61 0.54
N GLY A 572 3.82 -2.62 -0.36
CA GLY A 572 2.73 -1.67 -0.47
C GLY A 572 1.49 -2.27 -1.15
N SER A 573 0.40 -1.52 -1.15
CA SER A 573 -0.86 -1.89 -1.77
C SER A 573 -1.67 -0.64 -2.08
N MET A 574 -2.55 -0.76 -3.07
CA MET A 574 -3.49 0.32 -3.41
C MET A 574 -4.74 0.29 -2.56
N CYS A 575 -4.97 -0.82 -1.81
CA CYS A 575 -6.13 -1.01 -0.96
C CYS A 575 -7.47 -0.70 -1.65
N LEU A 576 -7.59 -0.99 -2.96
CA LEU A 576 -8.78 -0.61 -3.73
C LEU A 576 -10.03 -1.33 -3.17
N PRO A 577 -11.15 -0.61 -2.96
CA PRO A 577 -12.40 -1.21 -2.51
C PRO A 577 -13.00 -2.10 -3.60
N LEU A 578 -13.68 -3.16 -3.19
CA LEU A 578 -14.17 -4.24 -4.03
C LEU A 578 -15.60 -4.63 -3.61
N ASN A 579 -16.57 -4.28 -4.45
CA ASN A 579 -17.94 -4.74 -4.39
C ASN A 579 -18.06 -6.11 -5.10
N TRP A 580 -17.54 -7.16 -4.46
CA TRP A 580 -17.54 -8.51 -5.04
C TRP A 580 -18.90 -9.22 -4.97
N THR A 581 -19.70 -8.87 -3.96
CA THR A 581 -20.94 -9.59 -3.63
C THR A 581 -22.20 -8.84 -4.07
N GLY A 582 -22.13 -7.50 -4.18
CA GLY A 582 -23.30 -6.65 -4.42
C GLY A 582 -24.27 -6.55 -3.24
N THR A 583 -23.84 -6.90 -2.02
CA THR A 583 -24.74 -7.00 -0.84
C THR A 583 -24.66 -5.84 0.15
N GLY A 584 -23.65 -4.97 0.06
CA GLY A 584 -23.47 -3.82 0.95
C GLY A 584 -22.04 -3.65 1.41
N GLU A 585 -21.50 -4.65 2.10
CA GLU A 585 -20.12 -4.67 2.57
C GLU A 585 -19.14 -4.86 1.39
N GLU A 586 -18.20 -3.93 1.25
CA GLU A 586 -17.08 -4.01 0.31
C GLU A 586 -15.86 -4.66 0.97
N TYR A 587 -14.97 -5.20 0.14
CA TYR A 587 -13.67 -5.70 0.54
C TYR A 587 -12.55 -4.81 0.01
N PHE A 588 -11.30 -5.10 0.33
CA PHE A 588 -10.16 -4.50 -0.35
C PHE A 588 -9.11 -5.55 -0.72
N ILE A 589 -8.31 -5.24 -1.75
CA ILE A 589 -7.29 -6.16 -2.25
C ILE A 589 -5.92 -5.76 -1.70
N LEU A 590 -5.17 -6.72 -1.15
CA LEU A 590 -3.77 -6.52 -0.76
C LEU A 590 -2.85 -6.60 -2.00
N SER A 591 -2.91 -7.72 -2.71
CA SER A 591 -2.28 -7.93 -4.01
C SER A 591 -2.90 -9.14 -4.69
N ALA A 592 -2.68 -9.27 -6.00
CA ALA A 592 -3.12 -10.42 -6.78
C ALA A 592 -2.26 -11.69 -6.53
N ASN A 593 -1.16 -11.58 -5.77
CA ASN A 593 -0.28 -12.72 -5.56
C ASN A 593 -1.01 -13.88 -4.84
N PRO A 594 -0.95 -15.11 -5.37
CA PRO A 594 -1.71 -16.25 -4.83
C PRO A 594 -1.21 -16.77 -3.48
N GLU A 595 0.00 -16.40 -3.04
CA GLU A 595 0.59 -16.90 -1.79
C GLU A 595 0.51 -15.87 -0.65
N ILE A 596 0.99 -14.66 -0.90
CA ILE A 596 1.13 -13.59 0.12
C ILE A 596 0.20 -12.39 -0.10
N GLY A 597 -0.70 -12.49 -1.07
CA GLY A 597 -1.75 -11.51 -1.35
C GLY A 597 -3.13 -11.95 -0.86
N GLY A 598 -4.16 -11.54 -1.62
CA GLY A 598 -5.56 -11.87 -1.37
C GLY A 598 -6.45 -10.66 -1.11
N VAL A 599 -7.72 -10.95 -0.82
CA VAL A 599 -8.80 -9.99 -0.58
C VAL A 599 -9.21 -10.03 0.89
N PHE A 600 -9.43 -8.87 1.50
CA PHE A 600 -9.64 -8.69 2.94
C PHE A 600 -10.90 -7.87 3.24
N ASN A 601 -11.57 -8.15 4.37
CA ASN A 601 -12.72 -7.36 4.85
C ASN A 601 -12.30 -6.30 5.89
N GLY A 602 -13.27 -5.49 6.36
CA GLY A 602 -13.06 -4.47 7.40
C GLY A 602 -12.65 -4.99 8.78
N TYR A 603 -12.65 -6.31 8.99
CA TYR A 603 -12.13 -6.94 10.21
C TYR A 603 -10.65 -7.32 10.09
N GLY A 604 -10.02 -7.07 8.94
CA GLY A 604 -8.65 -7.51 8.65
C GLY A 604 -8.53 -9.01 8.37
N GLN A 605 -9.62 -9.69 8.02
CA GLN A 605 -9.62 -11.11 7.70
C GLN A 605 -9.50 -11.31 6.20
N LYS A 606 -8.62 -12.22 5.77
CA LYS A 606 -8.58 -12.65 4.37
C LYS A 606 -9.84 -13.44 4.03
N VAL A 607 -10.64 -12.91 3.10
CA VAL A 607 -11.92 -13.48 2.68
C VAL A 607 -11.83 -14.21 1.35
N MET A 608 -10.83 -13.93 0.51
CA MET A 608 -10.58 -14.67 -0.74
C MET A 608 -9.09 -14.77 -1.04
N ASP A 609 -8.70 -15.86 -1.68
CA ASP A 609 -7.37 -16.08 -2.27
C ASP A 609 -7.47 -15.96 -3.79
N PHE A 610 -6.43 -15.41 -4.43
CA PHE A 610 -6.31 -15.49 -5.88
C PHE A 610 -5.93 -16.91 -6.30
N PRO A 611 -6.47 -17.43 -7.42
CA PRO A 611 -6.10 -18.75 -7.93
C PRO A 611 -4.65 -18.77 -8.43
N ASP A 612 -3.91 -19.84 -8.16
CA ASP A 612 -2.60 -20.09 -8.77
C ASP A 612 -2.77 -20.69 -10.19
N ASP A 613 -3.38 -19.91 -11.08
CA ASP A 613 -3.74 -20.29 -12.46
C ASP A 613 -2.80 -19.69 -13.52
N GLY A 614 -1.74 -19.00 -13.07
CA GLY A 614 -0.69 -18.43 -13.90
C GLY A 614 -0.91 -16.99 -14.33
N HIS A 615 -1.90 -16.30 -13.77
CA HIS A 615 -2.12 -14.87 -14.02
C HIS A 615 -0.91 -14.00 -13.61
N PRO A 616 -0.75 -12.81 -14.21
CA PRO A 616 0.23 -11.83 -13.77
C PRO A 616 -0.19 -11.19 -12.45
N ASP A 617 0.73 -11.03 -11.51
CA ASP A 617 0.45 -10.53 -10.16
C ASP A 617 1.05 -9.14 -9.87
N MET A 618 1.71 -8.53 -10.85
CA MET A 618 2.41 -7.25 -10.67
C MET A 618 1.44 -6.11 -10.30
N CYS A 619 0.34 -5.96 -11.02
CA CYS A 619 -0.62 -4.86 -10.83
C CYS A 619 -2.05 -5.39 -10.76
N TYR A 620 -2.94 -4.61 -10.13
CA TYR A 620 -4.38 -4.88 -10.14
C TYR A 620 -5.24 -3.61 -10.11
N ALA A 621 -6.47 -3.70 -10.63
CA ALA A 621 -7.50 -2.66 -10.62
C ALA A 621 -8.87 -3.30 -10.33
N VAL A 622 -9.82 -2.49 -9.87
CA VAL A 622 -11.17 -2.93 -9.47
C VAL A 622 -12.19 -1.96 -10.05
N LEU A 623 -13.13 -2.48 -10.83
CA LEU A 623 -14.20 -1.70 -11.48
C LEU A 623 -15.27 -2.63 -12.06
N ASP A 624 -16.51 -2.15 -12.13
CA ASP A 624 -17.62 -2.78 -12.86
C ASP A 624 -17.37 -2.66 -14.38
N ILE A 625 -16.95 -3.76 -15.02
CA ILE A 625 -16.65 -3.83 -16.46
C ILE A 625 -17.84 -4.43 -17.21
N LEU A 626 -18.47 -5.44 -16.63
CA LEU A 626 -19.52 -6.22 -17.28
C LEU A 626 -20.94 -5.65 -17.06
N GLY A 627 -21.09 -4.66 -16.17
CA GLY A 627 -22.30 -3.86 -16.00
C GLY A 627 -23.32 -4.44 -15.01
N ASP A 628 -22.95 -5.46 -14.23
CA ASP A 628 -23.88 -6.14 -13.31
C ASP A 628 -23.91 -5.54 -11.89
N VAL A 629 -23.23 -4.41 -11.67
CA VAL A 629 -22.99 -3.71 -10.40
C VAL A 629 -21.88 -4.27 -9.51
N ARG A 630 -21.47 -5.53 -9.69
CA ARG A 630 -20.27 -6.05 -9.03
C ARG A 630 -19.04 -5.65 -9.82
N ASP A 631 -17.92 -5.63 -9.13
CA ASP A 631 -16.67 -5.33 -9.77
C ASP A 631 -16.00 -6.57 -10.36
N GLU A 632 -15.41 -6.39 -11.52
CA GLU A 632 -14.34 -7.22 -12.00
C GLU A 632 -13.02 -6.86 -11.31
N ILE A 633 -12.11 -7.83 -11.26
CA ILE A 633 -10.72 -7.64 -10.86
C ILE A 633 -9.84 -7.77 -12.10
N VAL A 634 -9.18 -6.68 -12.47
CA VAL A 634 -8.20 -6.67 -13.57
C VAL A 634 -6.82 -6.88 -12.96
N VAL A 635 -6.05 -7.85 -13.45
CA VAL A 635 -4.66 -8.09 -13.04
C VAL A 635 -3.75 -8.07 -14.26
N TRP A 636 -2.54 -7.51 -14.13
CA TRP A 636 -1.64 -7.40 -15.28
C TRP A 636 -0.17 -7.26 -14.93
N ASP A 637 0.66 -7.49 -15.94
CA ASP A 637 2.06 -7.09 -16.01
C ASP A 637 2.35 -6.47 -17.40
N GLN A 638 3.61 -6.32 -17.78
CA GLN A 638 4.00 -5.76 -19.08
C GLN A 638 3.66 -6.67 -20.30
N TYR A 639 3.22 -7.91 -20.08
CA TYR A 639 3.00 -8.90 -21.14
C TYR A 639 1.54 -9.25 -21.35
N GLU A 640 0.71 -9.21 -20.31
CA GLU A 640 -0.69 -9.60 -20.41
C GLU A 640 -1.58 -8.94 -19.36
N ILE A 641 -2.88 -8.85 -19.67
CA ILE A 641 -3.95 -8.39 -18.79
C ILE A 641 -4.99 -9.50 -18.68
N TRP A 642 -5.39 -9.84 -17.46
CA TRP A 642 -6.46 -10.82 -17.19
C TRP A 642 -7.59 -10.12 -16.43
N ILE A 643 -8.82 -10.52 -16.71
CA ILE A 643 -10.02 -9.99 -16.05
C ILE A 643 -10.76 -11.14 -15.38
N TYR A 644 -10.98 -11.02 -14.07
CA TYR A 644 -11.77 -11.95 -13.28
C TYR A 644 -13.14 -11.36 -12.97
N THR A 645 -14.16 -12.19 -13.11
CA THR A 645 -15.53 -11.97 -12.64
C THR A 645 -15.95 -13.08 -11.66
N GLN A 646 -17.19 -13.04 -11.19
CA GLN A 646 -17.73 -14.01 -10.25
C GLN A 646 -18.28 -15.25 -10.95
N ASP A 647 -17.97 -16.45 -10.42
CA ASP A 647 -18.42 -17.77 -10.94
C ASP A 647 -19.93 -18.04 -10.84
N ARG A 648 -20.71 -17.09 -10.33
CA ARG A 648 -22.16 -17.20 -10.16
C ARG A 648 -22.84 -15.84 -10.18
N HIS A 649 -24.05 -15.82 -10.74
CA HIS A 649 -24.94 -14.66 -10.76
C HIS A 649 -25.55 -14.37 -9.38
N PHE A 650 -26.23 -13.22 -9.28
CA PHE A 650 -27.05 -12.88 -8.13
C PHE A 650 -28.15 -13.93 -7.85
N GLY A 651 -28.54 -14.04 -6.59
CA GLY A 651 -29.80 -14.67 -6.22
C GLY A 651 -31.01 -13.82 -6.65
N ALA A 652 -32.20 -14.18 -6.18
CA ALA A 652 -33.44 -13.41 -6.40
C ALA A 652 -33.51 -12.09 -5.60
N GLU A 653 -32.37 -11.44 -5.41
CA GLU A 653 -32.23 -10.22 -4.61
C GLU A 653 -32.85 -9.03 -5.34
N LYS A 654 -33.72 -8.30 -4.65
CA LYS A 654 -34.45 -7.18 -5.23
C LYS A 654 -33.68 -5.86 -5.18
N ARG A 655 -32.63 -5.79 -4.38
CA ARG A 655 -31.86 -4.58 -4.11
C ARG A 655 -30.38 -4.94 -4.10
N LEU A 656 -29.63 -4.36 -5.04
CA LEU A 656 -28.21 -4.64 -5.24
C LEU A 656 -27.41 -3.40 -4.88
N TYR A 657 -26.31 -3.60 -4.16
CA TYR A 657 -25.38 -2.55 -3.81
C TYR A 657 -24.59 -2.14 -5.05
N LYS A 658 -24.67 -0.86 -5.40
CA LYS A 658 -24.00 -0.24 -6.54
C LYS A 658 -23.34 1.04 -6.02
N PRO A 659 -22.08 0.99 -5.57
CA PRO A 659 -21.42 2.15 -4.99
C PRO A 659 -21.20 3.26 -6.04
N GLU A 660 -21.18 4.51 -5.58
CA GLU A 660 -20.73 5.66 -6.35
C GLU A 660 -19.24 5.89 -6.08
N ARG A 661 -18.40 5.77 -7.10
CA ARG A 661 -16.95 5.92 -6.98
C ARG A 661 -16.42 7.15 -7.68
N ASN A 662 -15.16 7.47 -7.43
CA ASN A 662 -14.37 8.36 -8.29
C ASN A 662 -14.62 7.99 -9.77
N GLY A 663 -14.89 8.98 -10.61
CA GLY A 663 -15.04 8.75 -12.04
C GLY A 663 -13.75 8.19 -12.65
N LEU A 664 -13.88 7.30 -13.64
CA LEU A 664 -12.72 6.71 -14.33
C LEU A 664 -11.84 7.76 -15.04
N TYR A 665 -12.39 8.94 -15.31
CA TYR A 665 -11.66 10.11 -15.82
C TYR A 665 -10.69 10.75 -14.81
N ASN A 666 -10.77 10.37 -13.53
CA ASN A 666 -9.85 10.80 -12.45
C ASN A 666 -9.13 9.61 -11.83
N TYR A 667 -8.57 8.73 -12.67
CA TYR A 667 -7.88 7.52 -12.24
C TYR A 667 -6.37 7.74 -12.08
N SER A 668 -5.82 7.57 -10.87
CA SER A 668 -4.38 7.74 -10.56
C SER A 668 -3.89 6.68 -9.57
N ASN A 669 -2.58 6.41 -9.58
CA ASN A 669 -1.92 5.55 -8.59
C ASN A 669 -1.90 6.15 -7.18
N TYR A 670 -2.09 7.47 -7.07
CA TYR A 670 -2.05 8.21 -5.81
C TYR A 670 -3.38 8.89 -5.49
N GLN A 671 -4.46 8.49 -6.16
CA GLN A 671 -5.79 8.93 -5.77
C GLN A 671 -6.14 8.36 -4.39
N ALA A 672 -6.85 9.15 -3.59
CA ALA A 672 -7.69 8.58 -2.55
C ALA A 672 -8.92 7.98 -3.24
N THR A 673 -9.18 6.68 -3.03
CA THR A 673 -10.33 6.02 -3.64
C THR A 673 -11.53 6.12 -2.70
N VAL A 674 -12.59 6.78 -3.14
CA VAL A 674 -13.83 6.93 -2.36
C VAL A 674 -14.92 6.10 -3.01
N SER A 675 -15.56 5.25 -2.22
CA SER A 675 -16.69 4.39 -2.60
C SER A 675 -17.86 4.72 -1.68
N LEU A 676 -18.80 5.52 -2.18
CA LEU A 676 -19.97 5.95 -1.43
C LEU A 676 -21.12 4.94 -1.60
N PRO A 677 -21.92 4.66 -0.57
CA PRO A 677 -23.03 3.75 -0.66
C PRO A 677 -24.05 4.15 -1.72
N GLY A 678 -24.40 3.19 -2.58
CA GLY A 678 -25.47 3.34 -3.57
C GLY A 678 -26.20 2.02 -3.77
N TRP A 679 -27.43 2.09 -4.28
CA TRP A 679 -28.29 0.92 -4.44
C TRP A 679 -29.14 1.02 -5.70
N THR A 680 -29.32 -0.10 -6.39
CA THR A 680 -30.25 -0.23 -7.51
C THR A 680 -31.26 -1.35 -7.25
N ILE A 681 -32.37 -1.34 -7.99
CA ILE A 681 -33.34 -2.43 -7.99
C ILE A 681 -32.90 -3.46 -9.02
N GLY A 682 -32.79 -4.72 -8.60
CA GLY A 682 -32.47 -5.81 -9.51
C GLY A 682 -33.64 -6.07 -10.46
N ASP A 683 -33.43 -5.91 -11.77
CA ASP A 683 -34.38 -6.40 -12.76
C ASP A 683 -34.29 -7.93 -12.81
N ASN A 684 -35.40 -8.64 -12.56
CA ASN A 684 -35.51 -10.11 -12.64
C ASN A 684 -35.29 -10.68 -14.07
N ASN A 685 -34.71 -9.90 -14.99
CA ASN A 685 -34.62 -10.15 -16.42
C ASN A 685 -33.16 -10.32 -16.89
N THR A 686 -32.33 -10.97 -16.07
CA THR A 686 -30.92 -11.33 -16.39
C THR A 686 -30.79 -12.42 -17.46
N GLU A 687 -31.76 -12.56 -18.38
CA GLU A 687 -31.59 -13.34 -19.61
C GLU A 687 -30.89 -12.53 -20.73
N LYS A 688 -30.56 -11.24 -20.50
CA LYS A 688 -29.90 -10.41 -21.52
C LYS A 688 -28.38 -10.30 -21.42
N THR A 689 -27.75 -10.81 -20.36
CA THR A 689 -26.28 -10.84 -20.23
C THR A 689 -25.66 -12.14 -20.77
N THR A 690 -26.46 -13.08 -21.29
CA THR A 690 -25.94 -14.34 -21.85
C THR A 690 -25.20 -14.19 -23.17
N ASP A 691 -25.25 -13.03 -23.83
CA ASP A 691 -24.53 -12.78 -25.09
C ASP A 691 -23.14 -12.14 -24.88
N LEU A 692 -22.72 -11.93 -23.61
CA LEU A 692 -21.40 -11.37 -23.24
C LEU A 692 -20.48 -12.34 -22.48
N TYR A 693 -20.88 -13.60 -22.31
CA TYR A 693 -20.05 -14.69 -21.76
C TYR A 693 -19.31 -15.47 -22.85
#